data_AF-A0A6G0SX68-F1
#
_entry.id   AF-A0A6G0SX68-F1
#
_cell.length_a   1.000
_cell.length_b   1.000
_cell.length_c   1.000
_cell.angle_alpha   90.00
_cell.angle_beta   90.00
_cell.angle_gamma   90.00
#
_symmetry.space_group_name_H-M   'P 1'
#
loop_
_entity.id
_entity.type
_entity.pdbx_description
1 polymer ?
#
loop_
_entity_poly.entity_id
_entity_poly.type
_entity_poly.pdbx_seq_one_letter_code
_entity_poly.pdbx_strand_id
1 'polypeptide(L)'
;MKGLPEKKGRVGAANIKGMSIEYGPAKKTIAHETVEPYNKTLEFEKYNNSLRIPFVIFADFESTLQPIYTCQPNDTEAFTKCYQKHIPNHFCYYIKYSNDDYKPPVEYFGPNVAKEFFNCVQNEEIAISEIYDEIVPMKVMNKRQQYHYNNSDKCHICERFLSQLPPRLEKKLKIYVAAIEYYKQLNDDDKICLYKSLIEKEIKNKKINMKKVCDHDHFTGEYRGAAHSICNLTYKNPTFIPIVCHNLSGYDAHLFIKQFGNVNNDIKLIPDNEEKYISFSKIIERTKFIKGKEIKLKTELRFIDSFKFLSNSLDKLANNLEKHQFKDLSKYFPEEHLNLVTRKLAYPYEYMDCEEKFNETCLPPREKFYSSLTGKNITIEEYENSQKIWEVFKIQNLREFTSLYNKIDVLLLTDIMENFRDISLKNYKLDPLWYYTTPGFAWDSMLRMTKVKLDLLTDIDQILMFESGIRGIKDILKQIINIWEINLKKKEESIFLQYLDANNFYRWAMSKYLPTRDFKWVINLNNFDVMGISDVSPKGYILEVDLSYSKELHDLHSDFPLAPEKHFDDEQLPKLLTSLYDKKKYIIHYETLKLYITKIHRVLEFSQSSWLKLYIDFNTNLRSKAKNEFEKEYFKLMNNSVYERTMMNIRNHVDIRLCSNEAKLEKLIVKPNFDRRTIFTENLAAIHMKRTQIFFKQPIYIVMCVLDLTKSLMYDFYYNTIKKKYGIKVRLLYTDTDSLILEIKTDDFYSDIKINLDHFDTSDYPKDNIYDLPLVNRKVLDSEKEIKKSKGVKKNLVENKLCFDDFKNCLLTKKPKYVRQNLFRTKKHDIFTVEQNKKALSVYDDKRFILDNGIDTLAWGHYKTNIDRNGFNLQKN
;
A
#
# COMPACT_ATOMS: atom_id res chain seq x y z
N MET A 1 -47.60 23.41 -22.06
CA MET A 1 -47.58 24.89 -22.04
C MET A 1 -47.34 25.35 -20.61
N LYS A 2 -46.28 26.15 -20.39
CA LYS A 2 -45.90 26.98 -19.21
C LYS A 2 -45.88 26.25 -17.84
N GLY A 3 -44.76 26.04 -17.13
CA GLY A 3 -43.47 26.74 -17.11
C GLY A 3 -43.43 27.78 -15.97
N LEU A 4 -42.98 27.38 -14.77
CA LEU A 4 -42.50 28.29 -13.72
C LEU A 4 -41.28 27.65 -13.03
N PRO A 5 -40.14 28.37 -12.86
CA PRO A 5 -38.87 27.79 -12.44
C PRO A 5 -38.52 28.03 -10.96
N GLU A 6 -37.86 27.05 -10.35
CA GLU A 6 -37.22 27.17 -9.03
C GLU A 6 -35.95 28.05 -9.09
N LYS A 7 -35.96 29.15 -8.34
CA LYS A 7 -34.81 30.04 -8.14
C LYS A 7 -33.81 29.41 -7.16
N LYS A 8 -32.60 29.13 -7.66
CA LYS A 8 -31.38 28.93 -6.83
C LYS A 8 -30.95 30.26 -6.23
N GLY A 9 -31.00 30.38 -4.90
CA GLY A 9 -30.42 31.51 -4.16
C GLY A 9 -28.90 31.41 -4.10
N ARG A 10 -28.21 32.32 -4.81
CA ARG A 10 -26.81 32.69 -4.53
C ARG A 10 -26.82 33.79 -3.48
N VAL A 11 -26.19 33.56 -2.33
CA VAL A 11 -25.94 34.62 -1.35
C VAL A 11 -24.75 35.44 -1.84
N GLY A 12 -24.98 36.73 -2.02
CA GLY A 12 -24.08 37.68 -2.66
C GLY A 12 -22.85 38.04 -1.82
N ALA A 13 -21.75 38.27 -2.52
CA ALA A 13 -20.57 38.96 -2.02
C ALA A 13 -20.91 40.44 -1.79
N ALA A 14 -20.78 40.92 -0.56
CA ALA A 14 -20.85 42.34 -0.25
C ALA A 14 -19.53 43.01 -0.65
N ASN A 15 -19.63 43.92 -1.63
CA ASN A 15 -18.59 44.87 -1.99
C ASN A 15 -18.40 45.89 -0.86
N ILE A 16 -17.24 45.89 -0.21
CA ILE A 16 -16.74 47.04 0.54
C ILE A 16 -15.55 47.59 -0.25
N LYS A 17 -15.79 48.66 -1.02
CA LYS A 17 -14.76 49.52 -1.61
C LYS A 17 -14.87 50.88 -0.95
N GLY A 18 -13.80 51.36 -0.32
CA GLY A 18 -13.71 52.76 0.10
C GLY A 18 -12.88 53.05 1.34
N MET A 19 -11.67 52.51 1.48
CA MET A 19 -10.60 53.17 2.26
C MET A 19 -9.26 52.90 1.58
N SER A 20 -8.72 53.95 0.96
CA SER A 20 -7.36 54.00 0.43
C SER A 20 -6.37 54.01 1.59
N ILE A 21 -5.63 52.91 1.76
CA ILE A 21 -4.43 52.87 2.59
C ILE A 21 -3.26 52.70 1.63
N GLU A 22 -2.40 53.72 1.57
CA GLU A 22 -1.17 53.72 0.78
C GLU A 22 -0.27 52.56 1.23
N TYR A 23 0.04 51.65 0.30
CA TYR A 23 1.10 50.67 0.50
C TYR A 23 2.43 51.32 0.12
N GLY A 24 3.22 51.68 1.12
CA GLY A 24 4.66 51.91 0.94
C GLY A 24 5.34 50.63 0.41
N PRO A 25 6.49 50.73 -0.29
CA PRO A 25 7.14 49.58 -0.90
C PRO A 25 7.72 48.66 0.18
N ALA A 26 6.96 47.65 0.58
CA ALA A 26 7.48 46.57 1.41
C ALA A 26 8.40 45.70 0.54
N LYS A 27 9.70 46.03 0.52
CA LYS A 27 10.76 45.05 0.31
C LYS A 27 10.67 44.02 1.44
N LYS A 28 9.79 43.02 1.32
CA LYS A 28 9.85 41.80 2.10
C LYS A 28 10.58 40.75 1.26
N THR A 29 11.89 40.71 1.46
CA THR A 29 12.67 39.47 1.38
C THR A 29 11.84 38.38 2.05
N ILE A 30 11.47 37.34 1.30
CA ILE A 30 10.90 36.12 1.86
C ILE A 30 12.02 35.53 2.72
N ALA A 31 12.01 35.83 4.02
CA ALA A 31 12.82 35.10 4.97
C ALA A 31 12.34 33.65 4.87
N HIS A 32 13.19 32.78 4.33
CA HIS A 32 13.01 31.35 4.46
C HIS A 32 12.83 31.09 5.95
N GLU A 33 11.62 30.70 6.39
CA GLU A 33 11.42 30.17 7.74
C GLU A 33 12.30 28.93 7.85
N THR A 34 13.48 29.11 8.43
CA THR A 34 14.48 28.07 8.57
C THR A 34 13.91 27.01 9.53
N VAL A 35 13.91 25.76 9.06
CA VAL A 35 13.32 24.62 9.77
C VAL A 35 14.20 24.26 10.97
N GLU A 36 13.60 24.07 12.15
CA GLU A 36 14.32 23.58 13.34
C GLU A 36 15.22 22.37 13.01
N PRO A 37 16.41 22.25 13.62
CA PRO A 37 17.37 21.20 13.32
C PRO A 37 16.78 19.81 13.62
N TYR A 38 16.57 19.02 12.56
CA TYR A 38 16.08 17.64 12.62
C TYR A 38 17.14 16.65 12.13
N ASN A 39 16.95 15.36 12.43
CA ASN A 39 17.82 14.32 11.90
C ASN A 39 17.66 14.24 10.38
N LYS A 40 18.65 14.72 9.64
CA LYS A 40 18.67 14.69 8.18
C LYS A 40 18.89 13.28 7.63
N THR A 41 19.31 12.32 8.46
CA THR A 41 19.61 10.96 8.01
C THR A 41 18.52 9.98 8.46
N LEU A 42 17.92 9.28 7.51
CA LEU A 42 17.03 8.14 7.71
C LEU A 42 17.86 6.85 7.84
N GLU A 43 17.74 6.20 8.99
CA GLU A 43 18.34 4.91 9.31
C GLU A 43 17.38 4.08 10.19
N PHE A 44 17.67 2.80 10.42
CA PHE A 44 16.82 1.97 11.28
C PHE A 44 16.93 2.37 12.76
N GLU A 45 15.78 2.58 13.41
CA GLU A 45 15.73 3.08 14.80
C GLU A 45 14.83 2.26 15.73
N LYS A 46 13.90 1.47 15.17
CA LYS A 46 12.81 0.86 15.93
C LYS A 46 13.19 -0.51 16.48
N TYR A 47 14.28 -0.59 17.22
CA TYR A 47 14.76 -1.85 17.82
C TYR A 47 13.72 -2.49 18.76
N ASN A 48 12.91 -1.68 19.44
CA ASN A 48 11.80 -2.15 20.28
C ASN A 48 10.77 -2.98 19.53
N ASN A 49 10.61 -2.77 18.23
CA ASN A 49 9.68 -3.53 17.41
C ASN A 49 10.14 -4.98 17.17
N SER A 50 11.31 -5.36 17.70
CA SER A 50 11.76 -6.75 17.76
C SER A 50 11.08 -7.55 18.86
N LEU A 51 10.45 -6.88 19.84
CA LEU A 51 9.65 -7.54 20.87
C LEU A 51 8.38 -8.11 20.23
N ARG A 52 8.11 -9.39 20.50
CA ARG A 52 6.80 -9.95 20.22
C ARG A 52 5.77 -9.25 21.11
N ILE A 53 4.72 -8.70 20.51
CA ILE A 53 3.63 -8.09 21.26
C ILE A 53 2.91 -9.19 22.06
N PRO A 54 2.84 -9.09 23.40
CA PRO A 54 2.37 -10.18 24.24
C PRO A 54 0.91 -10.56 24.01
N PHE A 55 0.02 -9.55 23.99
CA PHE A 55 -1.43 -9.73 23.86
C PHE A 55 -1.93 -9.17 22.53
N VAL A 56 -2.75 -9.95 21.82
CA VAL A 56 -3.41 -9.56 20.57
C VAL A 56 -4.87 -10.03 20.61
N ILE A 57 -5.80 -9.13 20.29
CA ILE A 57 -7.23 -9.46 20.18
C ILE A 57 -7.54 -9.67 18.70
N PHE A 58 -8.10 -10.80 18.32
CA PHE A 58 -8.64 -11.06 16.98
C PHE A 58 -10.15 -11.00 17.06
N ALA A 59 -10.81 -10.25 16.18
CA ALA A 59 -12.25 -10.06 16.25
C ALA A 59 -12.90 -10.03 14.85
N ASP A 60 -14.15 -10.51 14.78
CA ASP A 60 -14.95 -10.50 13.57
C ASP A 60 -16.45 -10.30 13.90
N PHE A 61 -17.19 -9.74 12.94
CA PHE A 61 -18.59 -9.34 13.11
C PHE A 61 -19.48 -9.94 12.03
N GLU A 62 -20.69 -10.32 12.43
CA GLU A 62 -21.74 -10.71 11.48
C GLU A 62 -22.89 -9.71 11.49
N SER A 63 -23.58 -9.64 10.34
CA SER A 63 -24.65 -8.67 10.11
C SER A 63 -25.86 -9.29 9.44
N THR A 64 -27.05 -8.87 9.87
CA THR A 64 -28.31 -9.12 9.19
C THR A 64 -28.41 -8.20 7.97
N LEU A 65 -28.81 -8.75 6.82
CA LEU A 65 -28.93 -8.00 5.55
C LEU A 65 -30.37 -7.52 5.32
N GLN A 66 -30.74 -6.41 5.94
CA GLN A 66 -32.10 -5.88 5.85
C GLN A 66 -32.39 -5.26 4.46
N PRO A 67 -33.44 -5.71 3.73
CA PRO A 67 -33.79 -5.15 2.42
C PRO A 67 -34.28 -3.68 2.50
N ILE A 68 -34.01 -2.90 1.45
CA ILE A 68 -34.49 -1.53 1.27
C ILE A 68 -35.16 -1.39 -0.09
N TYR A 69 -36.38 -0.85 -0.12
CA TYR A 69 -37.10 -0.55 -1.35
C TYR A 69 -36.66 0.80 -1.95
N THR A 70 -36.21 0.79 -3.20
CA THR A 70 -35.86 1.99 -3.97
C THR A 70 -36.39 1.91 -5.41
N CYS A 71 -36.62 3.07 -6.05
CA CYS A 71 -37.18 3.20 -7.40
C CYS A 71 -36.36 2.44 -8.47
N GLN A 72 -36.98 2.09 -9.60
CA GLN A 72 -36.30 1.40 -10.71
C GLN A 72 -35.35 2.35 -11.49
N PRO A 73 -34.08 1.94 -11.75
CA PRO A 73 -33.11 2.74 -12.49
C PRO A 73 -33.19 2.48 -14.02
N ASN A 74 -32.56 3.36 -14.82
CA ASN A 74 -32.46 3.23 -16.28
C ASN A 74 -31.17 2.49 -16.70
N ASP A 75 -31.29 1.51 -17.58
CA ASP A 75 -30.18 0.65 -18.03
C ASP A 75 -29.22 1.26 -19.05
N THR A 76 -29.61 2.35 -19.70
CA THR A 76 -28.80 2.99 -20.74
C THR A 76 -27.76 3.97 -20.18
N GLU A 77 -27.79 4.24 -18.88
CA GLU A 77 -26.92 5.20 -18.20
C GLU A 77 -26.20 4.59 -16.97
N ALA A 78 -25.15 5.27 -16.52
CA ALA A 78 -24.47 4.88 -15.29
C ALA A 78 -25.30 5.29 -14.06
N PHE A 79 -25.65 4.33 -13.21
CA PHE A 79 -26.41 4.58 -11.99
C PHE A 79 -25.85 3.83 -10.78
N THR A 80 -26.35 4.16 -9.58
CA THR A 80 -26.08 3.41 -8.34
C THR A 80 -27.33 3.37 -7.47
N LYS A 81 -27.80 2.17 -7.10
CA LYS A 81 -29.03 1.93 -6.34
C LYS A 81 -28.76 1.13 -5.06
N CYS A 82 -29.18 1.62 -3.90
CA CYS A 82 -29.08 0.88 -2.62
C CYS A 82 -30.28 -0.05 -2.43
N TYR A 83 -30.06 -1.30 -2.02
CA TYR A 83 -31.14 -2.27 -1.83
C TYR A 83 -31.03 -3.15 -0.56
N GLN A 84 -29.89 -3.13 0.16
CA GLN A 84 -29.74 -3.79 1.45
C GLN A 84 -28.96 -2.89 2.42
N LYS A 85 -29.32 -2.93 3.70
CA LYS A 85 -28.60 -2.31 4.82
C LYS A 85 -28.04 -3.41 5.72
N HIS A 86 -26.80 -3.26 6.16
CA HIS A 86 -26.17 -4.20 7.07
C HIS A 86 -26.38 -3.74 8.51
N ILE A 87 -26.90 -4.63 9.36
CA ILE A 87 -27.10 -4.37 10.79
C ILE A 87 -26.31 -5.42 11.58
N PRO A 88 -25.33 -5.02 12.40
CA PRO A 88 -24.55 -5.99 13.17
C PRO A 88 -25.45 -6.72 14.16
N ASN A 89 -25.35 -8.06 14.19
CA ASN A 89 -26.17 -8.95 15.05
C ASN A 89 -25.34 -9.85 15.97
N HIS A 90 -24.07 -10.05 15.64
CA HIS A 90 -23.17 -10.95 16.35
C HIS A 90 -21.72 -10.46 16.24
N PHE A 91 -20.92 -10.69 17.28
CA PHE A 91 -19.47 -10.59 17.22
C PHE A 91 -18.82 -11.76 17.95
N CYS A 92 -17.63 -12.14 17.51
CA CYS A 92 -16.73 -13.02 18.25
C CYS A 92 -15.36 -12.35 18.35
N TYR A 93 -14.67 -12.55 19.47
CA TYR A 93 -13.25 -12.24 19.57
C TYR A 93 -12.47 -13.28 20.38
N TYR A 94 -11.20 -13.44 20.04
CA TYR A 94 -10.26 -14.32 20.72
C TYR A 94 -9.00 -13.54 21.08
N ILE A 95 -8.47 -13.77 22.29
CA ILE A 95 -7.28 -13.08 22.78
C ILE A 95 -6.13 -14.07 22.81
N LYS A 96 -5.14 -13.81 21.95
CA LYS A 96 -3.89 -14.55 21.94
C LYS A 96 -2.89 -13.93 22.90
N TYR A 97 -2.47 -14.71 23.89
CA TYR A 97 -1.33 -14.40 24.73
C TYR A 97 -0.10 -15.20 24.26
N SER A 98 1.05 -14.54 24.19
CA SER A 98 2.27 -15.13 23.60
C SER A 98 2.94 -16.17 24.50
N ASN A 99 2.66 -16.19 25.80
CA ASN A 99 3.36 -17.06 26.76
C ASN A 99 2.53 -18.26 27.21
N ASP A 100 1.20 -18.22 27.09
CA ASP A 100 0.31 -19.31 27.48
C ASP A 100 -1.11 -19.09 26.89
N ASP A 101 -2.03 -20.00 27.17
CA ASP A 101 -3.46 -19.79 26.99
C ASP A 101 -4.00 -18.75 27.97
N TYR A 102 -4.94 -17.92 27.51
CA TYR A 102 -5.52 -16.84 28.31
C TYR A 102 -6.99 -17.09 28.64
N LYS A 103 -7.87 -17.00 27.65
CA LYS A 103 -9.32 -17.18 27.79
C LYS A 103 -9.92 -17.86 26.55
N PRO A 104 -11.06 -18.56 26.67
CA PRO A 104 -11.82 -19.02 25.51
C PRO A 104 -12.36 -17.83 24.68
N PRO A 105 -12.71 -18.05 23.39
CA PRO A 105 -13.35 -17.04 22.56
C PRO A 105 -14.62 -16.49 23.23
N VAL A 106 -14.80 -15.18 23.16
CA VAL A 106 -15.95 -14.46 23.69
C VAL A 106 -16.86 -14.11 22.54
N GLU A 107 -18.14 -14.44 22.67
CA GLU A 107 -19.16 -14.20 21.65
C GLU A 107 -20.37 -13.47 22.26
N TYR A 108 -21.05 -12.70 21.43
CA TYR A 108 -22.30 -12.03 21.81
C TYR A 108 -23.23 -11.98 20.61
N PHE A 109 -24.45 -12.48 20.81
CA PHE A 109 -25.53 -12.40 19.85
C PHE A 109 -26.68 -11.61 20.48
N GLY A 110 -27.07 -10.47 19.89
CA GLY A 110 -28.18 -9.69 20.43
C GLY A 110 -28.25 -8.26 19.90
N PRO A 111 -29.12 -7.41 20.46
CA PRO A 111 -29.18 -6.00 20.12
C PRO A 111 -27.94 -5.25 20.62
N ASN A 112 -27.64 -4.09 20.05
CA ASN A 112 -26.54 -3.21 20.49
C ASN A 112 -25.12 -3.84 20.46
N VAL A 113 -24.90 -4.81 19.56
CA VAL A 113 -23.62 -5.51 19.32
C VAL A 113 -22.38 -4.61 19.42
N ALA A 114 -22.40 -3.46 18.74
CA ALA A 114 -21.27 -2.54 18.73
C ALA A 114 -20.93 -1.94 20.11
N LYS A 115 -21.96 -1.71 20.95
CA LYS A 115 -21.78 -1.18 22.31
C LYS A 115 -21.23 -2.27 23.22
N GLU A 116 -21.80 -3.47 23.17
CA GLU A 116 -21.34 -4.60 23.97
C GLU A 116 -19.90 -5.00 23.61
N PHE A 117 -19.55 -5.00 22.33
CA PHE A 117 -18.17 -5.22 21.88
C PHE A 117 -17.20 -4.24 22.55
N PHE A 118 -17.54 -2.95 22.56
CA PHE A 118 -16.68 -1.94 23.16
C PHE A 118 -16.56 -2.12 24.69
N ASN A 119 -17.66 -2.43 25.39
CA ASN A 119 -17.63 -2.75 26.82
C ASN A 119 -16.73 -3.95 27.12
N CYS A 120 -16.87 -5.03 26.36
CA CYS A 120 -16.03 -6.23 26.49
C CYS A 120 -14.55 -5.90 26.31
N VAL A 121 -14.19 -5.21 25.23
CA VAL A 121 -12.80 -4.84 24.95
C VAL A 121 -12.23 -3.91 26.02
N GLN A 122 -13.02 -2.99 26.59
CA GLN A 122 -12.59 -2.17 27.72
C GLN A 122 -12.30 -3.00 28.98
N ASN A 123 -13.14 -3.99 29.29
CA ASN A 123 -12.90 -4.88 30.42
C ASN A 123 -11.64 -5.73 30.21
N GLU A 124 -11.41 -6.19 28.98
CA GLU A 124 -10.18 -6.92 28.64
C GLU A 124 -8.94 -6.03 28.69
N GLU A 125 -9.06 -4.74 28.33
CA GLU A 125 -7.97 -3.78 28.51
C GLU A 125 -7.54 -3.68 29.96
N ILE A 126 -8.49 -3.57 30.89
CA ILE A 126 -8.23 -3.47 32.34
C ILE A 126 -7.48 -4.72 32.82
N ALA A 127 -8.00 -5.91 32.51
CA ALA A 127 -7.39 -7.18 32.90
C ALA A 127 -5.97 -7.36 32.32
N ILE A 128 -5.76 -7.04 31.03
CA ILE A 128 -4.45 -7.11 30.39
C ILE A 128 -3.49 -6.08 30.99
N SER A 129 -3.99 -4.89 31.31
CA SER A 129 -3.22 -3.79 31.92
C SER A 129 -2.73 -4.12 33.33
N GLU A 130 -3.49 -4.90 34.11
CA GLU A 130 -3.06 -5.42 35.41
C GLU A 130 -1.88 -6.38 35.24
N ILE A 131 -1.93 -7.27 34.24
CA ILE A 131 -0.82 -8.18 33.92
C ILE A 131 0.43 -7.40 33.45
N TYR A 132 0.26 -6.35 32.63
CA TYR A 132 1.38 -5.50 32.21
C TYR A 132 2.07 -4.77 33.37
N ASP A 133 1.35 -4.52 34.45
CA ASP A 133 1.87 -3.81 35.62
C ASP A 133 2.68 -4.72 36.56
N GLU A 134 2.46 -6.03 36.49
CA GLU A 134 3.19 -7.03 37.26
C GLU A 134 4.55 -7.33 36.58
N ILE A 135 5.59 -6.64 37.02
CA ILE A 135 6.95 -6.87 36.51
C ILE A 135 7.58 -8.06 37.25
N VAL A 136 7.70 -9.18 36.56
CA VAL A 136 8.37 -10.38 37.08
C VAL A 136 9.89 -10.13 37.14
N PRO A 137 10.53 -10.34 38.31
CA PRO A 137 11.97 -10.20 38.43
C PRO A 137 12.70 -11.29 37.63
N MET A 138 13.93 -10.98 37.20
CA MET A 138 14.74 -11.92 36.43
C MET A 138 15.00 -13.20 37.24
N LYS A 139 14.77 -14.35 36.61
CA LYS A 139 15.14 -15.67 37.15
C LYS A 139 16.66 -15.79 37.25
N VAL A 140 17.12 -16.65 38.17
CA VAL A 140 18.55 -16.94 38.33
C VAL A 140 19.07 -17.57 37.03
N MET A 141 20.13 -16.99 36.47
CA MET A 141 20.75 -17.49 35.25
C MET A 141 21.38 -18.87 35.47
N ASN A 142 21.19 -19.77 34.51
CA ASN A 142 21.92 -21.04 34.49
C ASN A 142 23.38 -20.85 34.04
N LYS A 143 24.24 -21.86 34.25
CA LYS A 143 25.68 -21.79 33.92
C LYS A 143 25.95 -21.40 32.46
N ARG A 144 25.10 -21.87 31.52
CA ARG A 144 25.22 -21.56 30.08
C ARG A 144 24.88 -20.10 29.80
N GLN A 145 23.80 -19.58 30.38
CA GLN A 145 23.41 -18.17 30.26
C GLN A 145 24.47 -17.25 30.88
N GLN A 146 25.02 -17.62 32.03
CA GLN A 146 26.11 -16.87 32.66
C GLN A 146 27.37 -16.83 31.77
N TYR A 147 27.75 -17.96 31.18
CA TYR A 147 28.85 -18.04 30.22
C TYR A 147 28.60 -17.13 29.01
N HIS A 148 27.39 -17.19 28.42
CA HIS A 148 27.01 -16.33 27.30
C HIS A 148 27.03 -14.86 27.67
N TYR A 149 26.49 -14.49 28.84
CA TYR A 149 26.53 -13.11 29.32
C TYR A 149 27.97 -12.63 29.46
N ASN A 150 28.84 -13.40 30.15
CA ASN A 150 30.23 -13.00 30.39
C ASN A 150 30.99 -12.79 29.08
N ASN A 151 30.86 -13.71 28.12
CA ASN A 151 31.57 -13.67 26.84
C ASN A 151 30.92 -12.76 25.77
N SER A 152 29.70 -12.26 26.00
CA SER A 152 29.04 -11.38 25.04
C SER A 152 29.69 -10.00 24.99
N ASP A 153 30.13 -9.62 23.79
CA ASP A 153 30.71 -8.32 23.45
C ASP A 153 29.72 -7.41 22.70
N LYS A 154 28.55 -7.93 22.32
CA LYS A 154 27.51 -7.24 21.56
C LYS A 154 26.22 -7.12 22.36
N CYS A 155 25.56 -5.98 22.23
CA CYS A 155 24.20 -5.80 22.71
C CYS A 155 23.23 -6.59 21.83
N HIS A 156 22.45 -7.48 22.41
CA HIS A 156 21.47 -8.28 21.64
C HIS A 156 20.29 -7.44 21.10
N ILE A 157 20.03 -6.25 21.67
CA ILE A 157 18.94 -5.34 21.26
C ILE A 157 19.33 -4.52 20.03
N CYS A 158 20.43 -3.76 20.13
CA CYS A 158 20.86 -2.86 19.06
C CYS A 158 21.91 -3.47 18.11
N GLU A 159 22.37 -4.68 18.42
CA GLU A 159 23.34 -5.47 17.64
C GLU A 159 24.73 -4.82 17.47
N ARG A 160 24.99 -3.71 18.17
CA ARG A 160 26.31 -3.06 18.22
C ARG A 160 27.16 -3.65 19.33
N PHE A 161 28.48 -3.49 19.21
CA PHE A 161 29.39 -3.81 20.29
C PHE A 161 29.06 -2.99 21.54
N LEU A 162 29.20 -3.58 22.72
CA LEU A 162 28.99 -2.91 24.00
C LEU A 162 29.97 -1.74 24.23
N SER A 163 31.11 -1.77 23.52
CA SER A 163 32.08 -0.67 23.45
C SER A 163 31.67 0.47 22.51
N GLN A 164 30.75 0.23 21.57
CA GLN A 164 30.26 1.22 20.64
C GLN A 164 29.04 1.95 21.19
N LEU A 165 28.87 3.23 20.80
CA LEU A 165 27.71 4.01 21.17
C LEU A 165 26.42 3.36 20.63
N PRO A 166 25.36 3.22 21.45
CA PRO A 166 24.05 2.79 20.98
C PRO A 166 23.50 3.75 19.89
N PRO A 167 22.76 3.25 18.88
CA PRO A 167 22.24 4.08 17.79
C PRO A 167 21.44 5.31 18.27
N ARG A 168 20.59 5.11 19.28
CA ARG A 168 19.77 6.16 19.88
C ARG A 168 20.61 7.30 20.48
N LEU A 169 21.72 6.96 21.14
CA LEU A 169 22.60 7.95 21.76
C LEU A 169 23.44 8.68 20.72
N GLU A 170 23.97 7.94 19.73
CA GLU A 170 24.69 8.52 18.59
C GLU A 170 23.82 9.53 17.84
N LYS A 171 22.57 9.16 17.52
CA LYS A 171 21.60 10.04 16.85
C LYS A 171 21.32 11.30 17.68
N LYS A 172 21.08 11.14 18.98
CA LYS A 172 20.78 12.27 19.87
C LYS A 172 21.93 13.29 19.87
N LEU A 173 23.17 12.81 19.94
CA LEU A 173 24.36 13.66 19.85
C LEU A 173 24.47 14.35 18.49
N LYS A 174 24.23 13.63 17.37
CA LYS A 174 24.21 14.23 16.03
C LYS A 174 23.21 15.37 15.89
N ILE A 175 22.00 15.20 16.41
CA ILE A 175 20.97 16.25 16.40
C ILE A 175 21.45 17.46 17.20
N TYR A 176 22.05 17.27 18.36
CA TYR A 176 22.56 18.37 19.17
C TYR A 176 23.70 19.13 18.48
N VAL A 177 24.62 18.42 17.82
CA VAL A 177 25.70 19.05 17.03
C VAL A 177 25.12 19.84 15.86
N ALA A 178 24.22 19.23 15.08
CA ALA A 178 23.55 19.91 13.97
C ALA A 178 22.73 21.12 14.43
N ALA A 179 22.12 21.05 15.62
CA ALA A 179 21.41 22.17 16.21
C ALA A 179 22.34 23.33 16.56
N ILE A 180 23.50 23.05 17.14
CA ILE A 180 24.51 24.08 17.42
C ILE A 180 24.95 24.77 16.11
N GLU A 181 25.23 24.01 15.06
CA GLU A 181 25.60 24.57 13.75
C GLU A 181 24.49 25.44 13.16
N TYR A 182 23.24 25.00 13.28
CA TYR A 182 22.08 25.75 12.84
C TYR A 182 21.91 27.08 13.59
N TYR A 183 21.93 27.06 14.92
CA TYR A 183 21.74 28.29 15.72
C TYR A 183 22.93 29.24 15.64
N LYS A 184 24.14 28.74 15.32
CA LYS A 184 25.28 29.58 14.93
C LYS A 184 25.00 30.41 13.68
N GLN A 185 24.26 29.88 12.70
CA GLN A 185 23.90 30.65 11.50
C GLN A 185 22.85 31.73 11.79
N LEU A 186 22.02 31.54 12.82
CA LEU A 186 21.00 32.48 13.25
C LEU A 186 21.47 33.48 14.34
N ASN A 187 22.72 33.34 14.81
CA ASN A 187 23.27 34.11 15.93
C ASN A 187 22.43 34.02 17.23
N ASP A 188 21.90 32.83 17.55
CA ASP A 188 21.12 32.58 18.78
C ASP A 188 22.02 31.90 19.85
N ASP A 189 22.72 32.71 20.64
CA ASP A 189 23.68 32.25 21.65
C ASP A 189 23.02 31.46 22.80
N ASP A 190 21.78 31.79 23.17
CA ASP A 190 21.03 31.09 24.22
C ASP A 190 20.76 29.64 23.83
N LYS A 191 20.31 29.40 22.59
CA LYS A 191 20.11 28.05 22.06
C LYS A 191 21.43 27.31 21.92
N ILE A 192 22.49 27.97 21.47
CA ILE A 192 23.82 27.35 21.37
C ILE A 192 24.28 26.86 22.76
N CYS A 193 24.15 27.70 23.79
CA CYS A 193 24.50 27.37 25.17
C CYS A 193 23.67 26.18 25.69
N LEU A 194 22.35 26.19 25.43
CA LEU A 194 21.45 25.10 25.79
C LEU A 194 21.90 23.75 25.19
N TYR A 195 22.16 23.68 23.88
CA TYR A 195 22.55 22.43 23.24
C TYR A 195 23.95 21.96 23.66
N LYS A 196 24.89 22.86 23.94
CA LYS A 196 26.19 22.51 24.56
C LYS A 196 26.00 21.87 25.93
N SER A 197 25.17 22.46 26.79
CA SER A 197 24.84 21.90 28.12
C SER A 197 24.20 20.51 28.02
N LEU A 198 23.32 20.29 27.02
CA LEU A 198 22.72 18.98 26.77
C LEU A 198 23.77 17.93 26.36
N ILE A 199 24.75 18.29 25.53
CA ILE A 199 25.87 17.40 25.16
C ILE A 199 26.70 17.04 26.38
N GLU A 200 27.05 18.02 27.23
CA GLU A 200 27.80 17.79 28.47
C GLU A 200 27.08 16.82 29.41
N LYS A 201 25.75 16.99 29.55
CA LYS A 201 24.91 16.08 30.33
C LYS A 201 24.93 14.65 29.79
N GLU A 202 24.88 14.47 28.46
CA GLU A 202 24.98 13.15 27.84
C GLU A 202 26.37 12.53 28.00
N ILE A 203 27.45 13.32 27.92
CA ILE A 203 28.82 12.87 28.17
C ILE A 203 28.95 12.39 29.62
N LYS A 204 28.40 13.13 30.59
CA LYS A 204 28.39 12.73 32.01
C LYS A 204 27.65 11.40 32.23
N ASN A 205 26.54 11.19 31.52
CA ASN A 205 25.72 9.98 31.63
C ASN A 205 26.23 8.81 30.76
N LYS A 206 27.24 9.02 29.90
CA LYS A 206 27.74 8.02 28.95
C LYS A 206 28.12 6.71 29.62
N LYS A 207 28.84 6.76 30.75
CA LYS A 207 29.27 5.57 31.49
C LYS A 207 28.09 4.74 32.01
N ILE A 208 27.02 5.41 32.46
CA ILE A 208 25.80 4.76 32.95
C ILE A 208 25.05 4.12 31.78
N ASN A 209 24.82 4.89 30.72
CA ASN A 209 24.07 4.47 29.54
C ASN A 209 24.73 3.28 28.81
N MET A 210 26.07 3.22 28.79
CA MET A 210 26.85 2.17 28.13
C MET A 210 27.15 0.96 29.02
N LYS A 211 26.78 0.97 30.30
CA LYS A 211 27.02 -0.15 31.21
C LYS A 211 26.38 -1.43 30.65
N LYS A 212 27.15 -2.53 30.64
CA LYS A 212 26.64 -3.88 30.30
C LYS A 212 25.68 -4.35 31.40
N VAL A 213 24.48 -4.74 30.99
CA VAL A 213 23.41 -5.24 31.87
C VAL A 213 22.77 -6.49 31.29
N CYS A 214 22.13 -7.29 32.15
CA CYS A 214 21.27 -8.40 31.73
C CYS A 214 19.88 -7.87 31.38
N ASP A 215 19.41 -8.17 30.17
CA ASP A 215 18.01 -7.98 29.77
C ASP A 215 17.24 -9.28 29.97
N HIS A 216 15.98 -9.15 30.37
CA HIS A 216 15.09 -10.27 30.64
C HIS A 216 13.66 -9.96 30.22
N ASP A 217 12.86 -11.01 30.11
CA ASP A 217 11.43 -10.89 29.88
C ASP A 217 10.70 -10.51 31.17
N HIS A 218 9.96 -9.40 31.14
CA HIS A 218 9.23 -8.91 32.31
C HIS A 218 7.99 -9.74 32.67
N PHE A 219 7.55 -10.69 31.84
CA PHE A 219 6.44 -11.60 32.16
C PHE A 219 6.91 -12.96 32.63
N THR A 220 8.00 -13.49 32.05
CA THR A 220 8.46 -14.84 32.38
C THR A 220 9.69 -14.84 33.29
N GLY A 221 10.36 -13.69 33.46
CA GLY A 221 11.63 -13.57 34.17
C GLY A 221 12.83 -14.14 33.40
N GLU A 222 12.63 -14.67 32.19
CA GLU A 222 13.67 -15.38 31.44
C GLU A 222 14.73 -14.42 30.87
N TYR A 223 16.01 -14.80 30.99
CA TYR A 223 17.13 -14.03 30.46
C TYR A 223 17.14 -14.03 28.93
N ARG A 224 17.22 -12.84 28.32
CA ARG A 224 17.24 -12.64 26.86
C ARG A 224 18.63 -12.40 26.31
N GLY A 225 19.46 -11.61 27.00
CA GLY A 225 20.81 -11.33 26.52
C GLY A 225 21.51 -10.15 27.20
N ALA A 226 22.77 -9.95 26.86
CA ALA A 226 23.53 -8.78 27.31
C ALA A 226 23.09 -7.53 26.52
N ALA A 227 22.97 -6.39 27.19
CA ALA A 227 22.58 -5.14 26.56
C ALA A 227 23.31 -3.92 27.14
N HIS A 228 23.32 -2.82 26.38
CA HIS A 228 23.60 -1.51 26.97
C HIS A 228 22.45 -1.14 27.91
N SER A 229 22.78 -0.54 29.06
CA SER A 229 21.79 -0.09 30.04
C SER A 229 20.69 0.79 29.43
N ILE A 230 21.05 1.72 28.53
CA ILE A 230 20.07 2.57 27.86
C ILE A 230 19.16 1.78 26.90
N CYS A 231 19.70 0.78 26.18
CA CYS A 231 18.91 -0.06 25.29
C CYS A 231 17.89 -0.85 26.10
N ASN A 232 18.33 -1.52 27.17
CA ASN A 232 17.48 -2.25 28.12
C ASN A 232 16.34 -1.37 28.67
N LEU A 233 16.66 -0.17 29.16
CA LEU A 233 15.66 0.76 29.69
C LEU A 233 14.62 1.21 28.66
N THR A 234 14.97 1.20 27.38
CA THR A 234 14.06 1.60 26.30
C THR A 234 13.31 0.42 25.69
N TYR A 235 13.79 -0.80 25.87
CA TYR A 235 13.25 -2.03 25.31
C TYR A 235 12.08 -2.51 26.15
N LYS A 236 10.95 -1.81 26.00
CA LYS A 236 9.73 -2.01 26.77
C LYS A 236 8.61 -2.53 25.88
N ASN A 237 7.71 -3.27 26.51
CA ASN A 237 6.43 -3.68 25.93
C ASN A 237 5.64 -2.47 25.42
N PRO A 238 4.78 -2.67 24.41
CA PRO A 238 3.95 -1.60 23.87
C PRO A 238 2.97 -1.06 24.92
N THR A 239 2.65 0.23 24.83
CA THR A 239 1.54 0.85 25.58
C THR A 239 0.22 0.74 24.83
N PHE A 240 0.10 -0.25 23.93
CA PHE A 240 -1.06 -0.46 23.08
C PHE A 240 -1.38 -1.95 23.00
N ILE A 241 -2.67 -2.27 22.84
CA ILE A 241 -3.17 -3.61 22.57
C ILE A 241 -3.71 -3.62 21.14
N PRO A 242 -3.11 -4.40 20.23
CA PRO A 242 -3.62 -4.54 18.87
C PRO A 242 -4.91 -5.37 18.84
N ILE A 243 -5.91 -4.85 18.12
CA ILE A 243 -7.17 -5.51 17.80
C ILE A 243 -7.19 -5.71 16.29
N VAL A 244 -7.11 -6.95 15.85
CA VAL A 244 -6.96 -7.33 14.44
C VAL A 244 -8.30 -7.83 13.91
N CYS A 245 -8.79 -7.18 12.86
CA CYS A 245 -9.96 -7.62 12.09
C CYS A 245 -9.57 -7.75 10.61
N HIS A 246 -10.20 -8.66 9.88
CA HIS A 246 -9.90 -8.87 8.47
C HIS A 246 -10.71 -7.93 7.58
N ASN A 247 -10.06 -7.06 6.81
CA ASN A 247 -10.73 -6.01 6.02
C ASN A 247 -11.51 -5.00 6.89
N LEU A 248 -10.96 -4.70 8.07
CA LEU A 248 -11.47 -3.71 9.03
C LEU A 248 -11.87 -2.39 8.35
N SER A 249 -10.97 -1.83 7.53
CA SER A 249 -11.17 -0.51 6.90
C SER A 249 -12.24 -0.50 5.82
N GLY A 250 -12.60 -1.67 5.30
CA GLY A 250 -13.61 -1.84 4.27
C GLY A 250 -15.00 -2.20 4.81
N TYR A 251 -15.09 -2.78 6.02
CA TYR A 251 -16.32 -3.32 6.56
C TYR A 251 -16.45 -3.11 8.09
N ASP A 252 -15.78 -3.90 8.93
CA ASP A 252 -16.06 -3.98 10.37
C ASP A 252 -15.99 -2.65 11.11
N ALA A 253 -15.05 -1.77 10.75
CA ALA A 253 -14.92 -0.46 11.38
C ALA A 253 -16.22 0.34 11.33
N HIS A 254 -16.96 0.26 10.21
CA HIS A 254 -18.21 0.99 10.03
C HIS A 254 -19.30 0.50 11.01
N LEU A 255 -19.26 -0.76 11.43
CA LEU A 255 -20.26 -1.36 12.33
C LEU A 255 -20.20 -0.76 13.74
N PHE A 256 -19.00 -0.43 14.24
CA PHE A 256 -18.83 -0.01 15.64
C PHE A 256 -18.19 1.36 15.86
N ILE A 257 -17.55 2.00 14.87
CA ILE A 257 -16.86 3.28 15.07
C ILE A 257 -17.78 4.38 15.61
N LYS A 258 -19.07 4.34 15.28
CA LYS A 258 -20.08 5.28 15.81
C LYS A 258 -20.17 5.24 17.34
N GLN A 259 -19.92 4.09 17.97
CA GLN A 259 -19.93 3.95 19.43
C GLN A 259 -18.77 4.67 20.11
N PHE A 260 -17.70 5.00 19.38
CA PHE A 260 -16.57 5.72 19.95
C PHE A 260 -16.95 7.15 20.34
N GLY A 261 -18.06 7.67 19.79
CA GLY A 261 -18.67 8.93 20.18
C GLY A 261 -19.20 8.93 21.61
N ASN A 262 -19.68 7.80 22.11
CA ASN A 262 -20.37 7.72 23.40
C ASN A 262 -19.42 7.73 24.61
N VAL A 263 -18.11 7.69 24.37
CA VAL A 263 -17.08 7.69 25.42
C VAL A 263 -16.16 8.88 25.23
N ASN A 264 -16.03 9.71 26.28
CA ASN A 264 -15.27 10.96 26.31
C ASN A 264 -13.74 10.76 26.35
N ASN A 265 -13.20 9.87 25.51
CA ASN A 265 -11.76 9.68 25.37
C ASN A 265 -11.29 10.04 23.97
N ASP A 266 -10.01 10.42 23.89
CA ASP A 266 -9.33 10.75 22.65
C ASP A 266 -9.31 9.58 21.66
N ILE A 267 -9.58 9.92 20.40
CA ILE A 267 -9.48 9.01 19.25
C ILE A 267 -8.25 9.43 18.43
N LYS A 268 -7.32 8.51 18.22
CA LYS A 268 -6.23 8.67 17.24
C LYS A 268 -6.70 8.10 15.92
N LEU A 269 -6.46 8.82 14.83
CA LEU A 269 -6.90 8.44 13.49
C LEU A 269 -5.74 8.52 12.51
N ILE A 270 -5.60 7.49 11.66
CA ILE A 270 -4.79 7.52 10.44
C ILE A 270 -5.77 7.42 9.26
N PRO A 271 -6.26 8.56 8.76
CA PRO A 271 -7.28 8.57 7.72
C PRO A 271 -6.69 8.20 6.36
N ASP A 272 -7.43 7.41 5.59
CA ASP A 272 -7.24 7.29 4.13
C ASP A 272 -8.19 8.26 3.43
N ASN A 273 -9.45 8.24 3.85
CA ASN A 273 -10.46 9.24 3.51
C ASN A 273 -11.37 9.50 4.72
N GLU A 274 -12.51 10.13 4.48
CA GLU A 274 -13.47 10.54 5.51
C GLU A 274 -14.10 9.39 6.29
N GLU A 275 -14.30 8.23 5.67
CA GLU A 275 -14.96 7.08 6.31
C GLU A 275 -14.08 5.83 6.36
N LYS A 276 -13.03 5.76 5.53
CA LYS A 276 -12.04 4.68 5.55
C LYS A 276 -10.77 5.14 6.22
N TYR A 277 -10.30 4.34 7.15
CA TYR A 277 -9.13 4.63 7.96
C TYR A 277 -8.11 3.51 7.78
N ILE A 278 -6.83 3.85 7.63
CA ILE A 278 -5.74 2.86 7.64
C ILE A 278 -5.70 2.17 9.01
N SER A 279 -5.87 2.97 10.07
CA SER A 279 -6.00 2.51 11.45
C SER A 279 -6.61 3.63 12.28
N PHE A 280 -7.23 3.25 13.39
CA PHE A 280 -7.68 4.17 14.42
C PHE A 280 -7.43 3.54 15.78
N SER A 281 -7.44 4.36 16.82
CA SER A 281 -7.23 3.88 18.18
C SER A 281 -8.03 4.68 19.18
N LYS A 282 -8.56 3.98 20.18
CA LYS A 282 -9.18 4.60 21.35
C LYS A 282 -8.16 4.63 22.48
N ILE A 283 -7.97 5.80 23.08
CA ILE A 283 -7.11 5.92 24.26
C ILE A 283 -7.98 5.63 25.49
N ILE A 284 -7.54 4.69 26.33
CA ILE A 284 -8.15 4.42 27.63
C ILE A 284 -7.23 5.00 28.70
N GLU A 285 -7.78 5.82 29.60
CA GLU A 285 -7.04 6.40 30.72
C GLU A 285 -7.41 5.64 31.99
N ARG A 286 -6.39 5.19 32.74
CA ARG A 286 -6.55 4.56 34.04
C ARG A 286 -5.70 5.27 35.08
N THR A 287 -6.20 5.38 36.30
CA THR A 287 -5.48 5.98 37.42
C THR A 287 -4.90 4.90 38.30
N LYS A 288 -3.61 5.01 38.64
CA LYS A 288 -2.93 4.12 39.59
C LYS A 288 -2.23 4.93 40.66
N PHE A 289 -2.33 4.49 41.92
CA PHE A 289 -1.58 5.06 43.03
C PHE A 289 -0.27 4.30 43.20
N ILE A 290 0.87 4.95 42.94
CA ILE A 290 2.20 4.38 43.17
C ILE A 290 2.92 5.25 44.21
N LYS A 291 3.30 4.65 45.34
CA LYS A 291 4.01 5.34 46.45
C LYS A 291 3.30 6.63 46.90
N GLY A 292 1.97 6.59 47.03
CA GLY A 292 1.15 7.74 47.47
C GLY A 292 0.96 8.84 46.41
N LYS A 293 1.46 8.67 45.18
CA LYS A 293 1.21 9.60 44.07
C LYS A 293 0.23 9.00 43.06
N GLU A 294 -0.74 9.80 42.67
CA GLU A 294 -1.66 9.49 41.57
C GLU A 294 -0.91 9.57 40.23
N ILE A 295 -0.90 8.47 39.48
CA ILE A 295 -0.30 8.39 38.15
C ILE A 295 -1.38 7.99 37.16
N LYS A 296 -1.62 8.84 36.16
CA LYS A 296 -2.51 8.52 35.03
C LYS A 296 -1.73 7.74 33.97
N LEU A 297 -2.11 6.49 33.78
CA LEU A 297 -1.60 5.62 32.73
C LEU A 297 -2.56 5.68 31.53
N LYS A 298 -2.02 5.57 30.33
CA LYS A 298 -2.81 5.57 29.10
C LYS A 298 -2.48 4.31 28.29
N THR A 299 -3.51 3.57 27.94
CA THR A 299 -3.42 2.41 27.05
C THR A 299 -4.11 2.73 25.75
N GLU A 300 -3.50 2.35 24.63
CA GLU A 300 -4.07 2.56 23.30
C GLU A 300 -4.66 1.25 22.77
N LEU A 301 -5.99 1.19 22.59
CA LEU A 301 -6.65 0.12 21.87
C LEU A 301 -6.52 0.39 20.38
N ARG A 302 -5.60 -0.32 19.72
CA ARG A 302 -5.20 -0.05 18.34
C ARG A 302 -5.85 -1.03 17.39
N PHE A 303 -6.73 -0.53 16.52
CA PHE A 303 -7.38 -1.35 15.52
C PHE A 303 -6.51 -1.50 14.27
N ILE A 304 -6.27 -2.75 13.86
CA ILE A 304 -5.37 -3.14 12.78
C ILE A 304 -6.17 -3.95 11.76
N ASP A 305 -6.00 -3.59 10.49
CA ASP A 305 -6.59 -4.29 9.37
C ASP A 305 -5.61 -5.35 8.85
N SER A 306 -5.92 -6.64 9.04
CA SER A 306 -5.03 -7.72 8.57
C SER A 306 -4.91 -7.74 7.04
N PHE A 307 -5.90 -7.23 6.30
CA PHE A 307 -5.89 -7.18 4.84
C PHE A 307 -4.83 -6.20 4.30
N LYS A 308 -4.44 -5.20 5.11
CA LYS A 308 -3.31 -4.30 4.80
C LYS A 308 -1.94 -4.98 4.99
N PHE A 309 -1.93 -6.16 5.60
CA PHE A 309 -0.74 -7.01 5.70
C PHE A 309 -0.74 -8.11 4.64
N LEU A 310 -1.85 -8.85 4.56
CA LEU A 310 -2.05 -10.01 3.70
C LEU A 310 -3.28 -9.76 2.81
N SER A 311 -3.05 -9.27 1.60
CA SER A 311 -4.10 -8.81 0.68
C SER A 311 -4.79 -9.94 -0.10
N ASN A 312 -5.28 -10.96 0.60
CA ASN A 312 -6.05 -12.09 0.06
C ASN A 312 -7.26 -12.35 0.97
N SER A 313 -8.27 -13.08 0.48
CA SER A 313 -9.39 -13.50 1.32
C SER A 313 -8.92 -14.44 2.44
N LEU A 314 -9.63 -14.40 3.58
CA LEU A 314 -9.39 -15.31 4.70
C LEU A 314 -9.37 -16.78 4.25
N ASP A 315 -10.30 -17.18 3.39
CA ASP A 315 -10.37 -18.53 2.83
C ASP A 315 -9.09 -18.92 2.06
N LYS A 316 -8.61 -18.06 1.14
CA LYS A 316 -7.37 -18.33 0.40
C LYS A 316 -6.17 -18.40 1.34
N LEU A 317 -6.15 -17.61 2.41
CA LEU A 317 -5.07 -17.62 3.39
C LEU A 317 -5.11 -18.90 4.25
N ALA A 318 -6.29 -19.34 4.68
CA ALA A 318 -6.47 -20.57 5.46
C ALA A 318 -6.05 -21.81 4.65
N ASN A 319 -6.47 -21.89 3.37
CA ASN A 319 -6.14 -23.01 2.47
C ASN A 319 -4.64 -23.16 2.18
N ASN A 320 -3.83 -22.15 2.50
CA ASN A 320 -2.38 -22.19 2.33
C ASN A 320 -1.62 -22.72 3.56
N LEU A 321 -2.29 -22.90 4.69
CA LEU A 321 -1.68 -23.40 5.91
C LEU A 321 -1.72 -24.94 5.94
N GLU A 322 -0.66 -25.54 6.47
CA GLU A 322 -0.61 -26.97 6.75
C GLU A 322 -1.32 -27.30 8.07
N LYS A 323 -1.81 -28.54 8.24
CA LYS A 323 -2.57 -28.97 9.44
C LYS A 323 -1.89 -28.62 10.76
N HIS A 324 -0.56 -28.75 10.84
CA HIS A 324 0.23 -28.47 12.05
C HIS A 324 0.34 -26.96 12.40
N GLN A 325 -0.04 -26.08 11.47
CA GLN A 325 0.00 -24.63 11.64
C GLN A 325 -1.27 -24.07 12.29
N PHE A 326 -2.34 -24.86 12.37
CA PHE A 326 -3.61 -24.51 13.02
C PHE A 326 -3.56 -24.80 14.52
N LYS A 327 -2.75 -24.02 15.25
CA LYS A 327 -2.46 -24.25 16.68
C LYS A 327 -3.60 -23.81 17.58
N ASP A 328 -4.25 -22.70 17.26
CA ASP A 328 -5.32 -22.13 18.07
C ASP A 328 -6.67 -22.74 17.69
N LEU A 329 -6.92 -23.05 16.41
CA LEU A 329 -8.11 -23.80 15.99
C LEU A 329 -8.17 -25.20 16.60
N SER A 330 -7.05 -25.94 16.64
CA SER A 330 -6.99 -27.31 17.18
C SER A 330 -7.25 -27.45 18.68
N LYS A 331 -7.25 -26.34 19.43
CA LYS A 331 -7.61 -26.35 20.86
C LYS A 331 -9.11 -26.50 21.08
N TYR A 332 -9.93 -26.06 20.13
CA TYR A 332 -11.39 -26.00 20.28
C TYR A 332 -12.12 -27.06 19.46
N PHE A 333 -11.42 -27.74 18.56
CA PHE A 333 -11.99 -28.74 17.66
C PHE A 333 -11.21 -30.06 17.75
N PRO A 334 -11.89 -31.21 17.93
CA PRO A 334 -11.24 -32.51 17.90
C PRO A 334 -10.50 -32.77 16.59
N GLU A 335 -9.40 -33.53 16.66
CA GLU A 335 -8.55 -33.78 15.49
C GLU A 335 -9.30 -34.44 14.33
N GLU A 336 -10.27 -35.30 14.64
CA GLU A 336 -11.15 -35.97 13.68
C GLU A 336 -12.05 -35.01 12.88
N HIS A 337 -12.35 -33.83 13.44
CA HIS A 337 -13.22 -32.83 12.83
C HIS A 337 -12.47 -31.63 12.25
N LEU A 338 -11.14 -31.55 12.43
CA LEU A 338 -10.35 -30.41 11.95
C LEU A 338 -10.48 -30.19 10.44
N ASN A 339 -10.51 -31.25 9.65
CA ASN A 339 -10.64 -31.15 8.20
C ASN A 339 -11.95 -30.45 7.75
N LEU A 340 -12.98 -30.40 8.62
CA LEU A 340 -14.24 -29.70 8.35
C LEU A 340 -14.13 -28.19 8.56
N VAL A 341 -13.20 -27.74 9.44
CA VAL A 341 -13.10 -26.36 9.95
C VAL A 341 -11.80 -25.64 9.56
N THR A 342 -10.87 -26.31 8.87
CA THR A 342 -9.62 -25.70 8.35
C THR A 342 -9.83 -24.80 7.13
N ARG A 343 -11.06 -24.72 6.61
CA ARG A 343 -11.47 -23.82 5.52
C ARG A 343 -12.60 -22.91 5.98
N LYS A 344 -12.75 -21.76 5.33
CA LYS A 344 -13.86 -20.86 5.61
C LYS A 344 -15.19 -21.56 5.28
N LEU A 345 -16.15 -21.48 6.18
CA LEU A 345 -17.44 -22.14 5.98
C LEU A 345 -18.29 -21.41 4.93
N ALA A 346 -19.26 -22.11 4.34
CA ALA A 346 -20.28 -21.48 3.50
C ALA A 346 -21.36 -20.86 4.39
N TYR A 347 -21.73 -19.61 4.13
CA TYR A 347 -22.74 -18.88 4.91
C TYR A 347 -23.79 -18.23 4.01
N PRO A 348 -25.09 -18.36 4.31
CA PRO A 348 -26.16 -17.89 3.44
C PRO A 348 -26.49 -16.41 3.70
N TYR A 349 -25.54 -15.50 3.43
CA TYR A 349 -25.66 -14.07 3.79
C TYR A 349 -26.96 -13.41 3.33
N GLU A 350 -27.38 -13.61 2.08
CA GLU A 350 -28.61 -13.00 1.55
C GLU A 350 -29.90 -13.64 2.08
N TYR A 351 -29.81 -14.87 2.58
CA TYR A 351 -30.91 -15.49 3.29
C TYR A 351 -31.09 -14.86 4.67
N MET A 352 -30.02 -14.50 5.37
CA MET A 352 -30.06 -13.95 6.73
C MET A 352 -30.45 -12.46 6.75
N ASP A 353 -31.70 -12.18 6.39
CA ASP A 353 -32.26 -10.83 6.22
C ASP A 353 -33.17 -10.35 7.37
N CYS A 354 -33.56 -11.24 8.29
CA CYS A 354 -34.40 -10.94 9.45
C CYS A 354 -34.03 -11.81 10.68
N GLU A 355 -34.52 -11.43 11.86
CA GLU A 355 -34.16 -12.08 13.13
C GLU A 355 -34.80 -13.46 13.28
N GLU A 356 -36.01 -13.65 12.74
CA GLU A 356 -36.78 -14.88 12.86
C GLU A 356 -36.03 -16.08 12.24
N LYS A 357 -35.27 -15.85 11.16
CA LYS A 357 -34.50 -16.88 10.46
C LYS A 357 -33.43 -17.52 11.34
N PHE A 358 -32.87 -16.80 12.32
CA PHE A 358 -31.89 -17.38 13.23
C PHE A 358 -32.47 -18.50 14.11
N ASN A 359 -33.79 -18.55 14.27
CA ASN A 359 -34.47 -19.58 15.05
C ASN A 359 -34.88 -20.81 14.21
N GLU A 360 -34.63 -20.80 12.89
CA GLU A 360 -34.88 -21.97 12.04
C GLU A 360 -33.98 -23.12 12.42
N THR A 361 -34.55 -24.33 12.49
CA THR A 361 -33.91 -25.54 13.00
C THR A 361 -33.31 -26.42 11.91
N CYS A 362 -33.20 -25.92 10.68
CA CYS A 362 -32.59 -26.62 9.57
C CYS A 362 -31.75 -25.68 8.70
N LEU A 363 -30.81 -26.26 7.96
CA LEU A 363 -30.01 -25.52 6.99
C LEU A 363 -30.91 -25.14 5.80
N PRO A 364 -30.86 -23.88 5.30
CA PRO A 364 -31.64 -23.48 4.15
C PRO A 364 -31.19 -24.21 2.89
N PRO A 365 -32.07 -24.35 1.87
CA PRO A 365 -31.71 -25.04 0.65
C PRO A 365 -30.57 -24.33 -0.09
N ARG A 366 -29.78 -25.09 -0.86
CA ARG A 366 -28.55 -24.62 -1.52
C ARG A 366 -28.75 -23.34 -2.34
N GLU A 367 -29.91 -23.15 -2.97
CA GLU A 367 -30.25 -21.96 -3.77
C GLU A 367 -30.20 -20.66 -2.95
N LYS A 368 -30.40 -20.74 -1.63
CA LYS A 368 -30.38 -19.61 -0.71
C LYS A 368 -28.96 -19.19 -0.27
N PHE A 369 -27.94 -19.96 -0.66
CA PHE A 369 -26.54 -19.60 -0.46
C PHE A 369 -25.96 -18.77 -1.63
N TYR A 370 -26.78 -18.41 -2.62
CA TYR A 370 -26.36 -17.52 -3.69
C TYR A 370 -25.87 -16.17 -3.15
N SER A 371 -24.74 -15.70 -3.67
CA SER A 371 -24.22 -14.36 -3.37
C SER A 371 -24.20 -13.49 -4.62
N SER A 372 -24.97 -12.41 -4.60
CA SER A 372 -25.00 -11.39 -5.65
C SER A 372 -23.70 -10.59 -5.74
N LEU A 373 -22.87 -10.60 -4.68
CA LEU A 373 -21.54 -9.98 -4.68
C LEU A 373 -20.53 -10.76 -5.52
N THR A 374 -20.58 -12.09 -5.47
CA THR A 374 -19.71 -13.00 -6.24
C THR A 374 -20.38 -13.50 -7.51
N GLY A 375 -21.69 -13.32 -7.65
CA GLY A 375 -22.51 -13.78 -8.77
C GLY A 375 -22.53 -15.32 -8.90
N LYS A 376 -22.26 -16.03 -7.80
CA LYS A 376 -22.14 -17.50 -7.79
C LYS A 376 -22.97 -18.09 -6.65
N ASN A 377 -23.45 -19.31 -6.89
CA ASN A 377 -23.96 -20.18 -5.83
C ASN A 377 -22.81 -21.02 -5.27
N ILE A 378 -22.99 -21.57 -4.07
CA ILE A 378 -22.02 -22.49 -3.47
C ILE A 378 -21.96 -23.81 -4.25
N THR A 379 -20.83 -24.49 -4.15
CA THR A 379 -20.64 -25.81 -4.76
C THR A 379 -21.40 -26.88 -3.99
N ILE A 380 -21.62 -28.03 -4.63
CA ILE A 380 -22.26 -29.20 -3.99
C ILE A 380 -21.42 -29.66 -2.79
N GLU A 381 -20.10 -29.74 -2.95
CA GLU A 381 -19.18 -30.17 -1.90
C GLU A 381 -19.20 -29.23 -0.68
N GLU A 382 -19.23 -27.90 -0.90
CA GLU A 382 -19.34 -26.92 0.20
C GLU A 382 -20.66 -27.06 0.96
N TYR A 383 -21.76 -27.31 0.24
CA TYR A 383 -23.06 -27.51 0.88
C TYR A 383 -23.10 -28.82 1.69
N GLU A 384 -22.60 -29.92 1.12
CA GLU A 384 -22.47 -31.21 1.83
C GLU A 384 -21.59 -31.07 3.07
N ASN A 385 -20.53 -30.25 3.01
CA ASN A 385 -19.69 -29.94 4.15
C ASN A 385 -20.48 -29.20 5.25
N SER A 386 -21.29 -28.21 4.89
CA SER A 386 -22.17 -27.52 5.84
C SER A 386 -23.20 -28.46 6.47
N GLN A 387 -23.75 -29.42 5.71
CA GLN A 387 -24.66 -30.44 6.26
C GLN A 387 -23.94 -31.36 7.26
N LYS A 388 -22.73 -31.84 6.91
CA LYS A 388 -21.90 -32.63 7.83
C LYS A 388 -21.57 -31.86 9.11
N ILE A 389 -21.23 -30.58 9.01
CA ILE A 389 -20.98 -29.72 10.16
C ILE A 389 -22.22 -29.61 11.04
N TRP A 390 -23.40 -29.40 10.42
CA TRP A 390 -24.67 -29.34 11.14
C TRP A 390 -24.91 -30.61 11.98
N GLU A 391 -24.69 -31.77 11.38
CA GLU A 391 -24.88 -33.07 12.03
C GLU A 391 -23.82 -33.36 13.11
N VAL A 392 -22.53 -33.22 12.77
CA VAL A 392 -21.40 -33.55 13.64
C VAL A 392 -21.37 -32.67 14.88
N PHE A 393 -21.58 -31.36 14.70
CA PHE A 393 -21.60 -30.41 15.81
C PHE A 393 -22.97 -30.30 16.49
N LYS A 394 -23.94 -31.12 16.07
CA LYS A 394 -25.30 -31.21 16.64
C LYS A 394 -26.00 -29.84 16.74
N ILE A 395 -25.89 -29.06 15.67
CA ILE A 395 -26.41 -27.69 15.61
C ILE A 395 -27.94 -27.73 15.64
N GLN A 396 -28.54 -26.95 16.54
CA GLN A 396 -30.00 -26.95 16.73
C GLN A 396 -30.71 -25.92 15.86
N ASN A 397 -30.04 -24.80 15.54
CA ASN A 397 -30.63 -23.69 14.80
C ASN A 397 -29.58 -22.83 14.08
N LEU A 398 -30.03 -21.91 13.21
CA LEU A 398 -29.14 -21.02 12.46
C LEU A 398 -28.38 -20.01 13.33
N ARG A 399 -28.84 -19.73 14.56
CA ARG A 399 -28.10 -18.92 15.53
C ARG A 399 -26.81 -19.62 15.96
N GLU A 400 -26.90 -20.88 16.38
CA GLU A 400 -25.74 -21.69 16.74
C GLU A 400 -24.79 -21.88 15.54
N PHE A 401 -25.34 -22.07 14.34
CA PHE A 401 -24.54 -22.12 13.11
C PHE A 401 -23.76 -20.82 12.88
N THR A 402 -24.38 -19.66 13.12
CA THR A 402 -23.74 -18.34 12.98
C THR A 402 -22.66 -18.11 14.03
N SER A 403 -22.88 -18.53 15.27
CA SER A 403 -21.86 -18.47 16.33
C SER A 403 -20.65 -19.34 15.97
N LEU A 404 -20.88 -20.58 15.54
CA LEU A 404 -19.81 -21.48 15.10
C LEU A 404 -19.04 -20.91 13.91
N TYR A 405 -19.76 -20.35 12.93
CA TYR A 405 -19.19 -19.71 11.74
C TYR A 405 -18.18 -18.62 12.10
N ASN A 406 -18.61 -17.61 12.87
CA ASN A 406 -17.78 -16.47 13.23
C ASN A 406 -16.63 -16.90 14.16
N LYS A 407 -16.87 -17.85 15.08
CA LYS A 407 -15.80 -18.43 15.90
C LYS A 407 -14.68 -19.08 15.07
N ILE A 408 -15.04 -19.82 14.02
CA ILE A 408 -14.05 -20.43 13.11
C ILE A 408 -13.28 -19.34 12.37
N ASP A 409 -13.95 -18.31 11.85
CA ASP A 409 -13.30 -17.21 11.14
C ASP A 409 -12.28 -16.46 12.02
N VAL A 410 -12.62 -16.20 13.30
CA VAL A 410 -11.70 -15.59 14.27
C VAL A 410 -10.50 -16.48 14.58
N LEU A 411 -10.70 -17.79 14.76
CA LEU A 411 -9.61 -18.73 15.05
C LEU A 411 -8.70 -18.93 13.82
N LEU A 412 -9.27 -19.00 12.62
CA LEU A 412 -8.50 -19.04 11.36
C LEU A 412 -7.67 -17.77 11.20
N LEU A 413 -8.25 -16.59 11.43
CA LEU A 413 -7.53 -15.32 11.39
C LEU A 413 -6.37 -15.29 12.41
N THR A 414 -6.60 -15.82 13.61
CA THR A 414 -5.57 -15.95 14.65
C THR A 414 -4.40 -16.79 14.16
N ASP A 415 -4.66 -18.01 13.68
CA ASP A 415 -3.61 -18.92 13.20
C ASP A 415 -2.84 -18.32 12.02
N ILE A 416 -3.53 -17.71 11.04
CA ILE A 416 -2.90 -17.04 9.89
C ILE A 416 -1.95 -15.93 10.37
N MET A 417 -2.41 -15.07 11.26
CA MET A 417 -1.62 -13.93 11.73
C MET A 417 -0.47 -14.34 12.64
N GLU A 418 -0.64 -15.35 13.49
CA GLU A 418 0.45 -15.87 14.32
C GLU A 418 1.54 -16.55 13.48
N ASN A 419 1.17 -17.33 12.46
CA ASN A 419 2.14 -17.88 11.49
C ASN A 419 2.88 -16.76 10.74
N PHE A 420 2.15 -15.72 10.31
CA PHE A 420 2.75 -14.55 9.67
C PHE A 420 3.75 -13.82 10.59
N ARG A 421 3.43 -13.67 11.88
CA ARG A 421 4.35 -13.09 12.89
C ARG A 421 5.58 -13.96 13.10
N ASP A 422 5.42 -15.28 13.17
CA ASP A 422 6.53 -16.24 13.35
C ASP A 422 7.52 -16.16 12.17
N ILE A 423 7.01 -16.20 10.94
CA ILE A 423 7.82 -16.05 9.72
C ILE A 423 8.51 -14.68 9.70
N SER A 424 7.80 -13.62 10.07
CA SER A 424 8.32 -12.25 10.10
C SER A 424 9.45 -12.06 11.12
N LEU A 425 9.25 -12.55 12.35
CA LEU A 425 10.26 -12.50 13.41
C LEU A 425 11.48 -13.37 13.08
N LYS A 426 11.27 -14.55 12.48
CA LYS A 426 12.36 -15.44 12.06
C LYS A 426 13.28 -14.76 11.05
N ASN A 427 12.70 -14.18 10.00
CA ASN A 427 13.43 -13.67 8.84
C ASN A 427 13.90 -12.21 8.99
N TYR A 428 13.05 -11.33 9.54
CA TYR A 428 13.31 -9.88 9.62
C TYR A 428 13.56 -9.36 11.04
N LYS A 429 13.41 -10.23 12.06
CA LYS A 429 13.63 -9.91 13.49
C LYS A 429 12.69 -8.84 14.04
N LEU A 430 11.61 -8.51 13.34
CA LEU A 430 10.62 -7.51 13.72
C LEU A 430 9.24 -8.16 13.76
N ASP A 431 8.43 -7.80 14.76
CA ASP A 431 7.03 -8.22 14.84
C ASP A 431 6.16 -7.26 14.00
N PRO A 432 5.42 -7.76 13.01
CA PRO A 432 4.64 -6.94 12.10
C PRO A 432 3.49 -6.18 12.80
N LEU A 433 3.00 -6.63 13.96
CA LEU A 433 1.91 -5.97 14.68
C LEU A 433 2.32 -4.66 15.39
N TRP A 434 3.61 -4.31 15.38
CA TRP A 434 4.06 -2.94 15.72
C TRP A 434 3.73 -1.92 14.65
N TYR A 435 3.41 -2.38 13.44
CA TYR A 435 3.15 -1.58 12.27
C TYR A 435 1.64 -1.57 11.95
N TYR A 436 1.26 -0.72 10.99
CA TYR A 436 -0.13 -0.64 10.53
C TYR A 436 -0.35 -1.29 9.17
N THR A 437 0.72 -1.47 8.38
CA THR A 437 0.66 -1.98 7.00
C THR A 437 1.97 -2.68 6.60
N THR A 438 1.93 -3.56 5.58
CA THR A 438 3.15 -4.20 5.05
C THR A 438 4.19 -3.21 4.52
N PRO A 439 3.84 -2.12 3.78
CA PRO A 439 4.83 -1.10 3.38
C PRO A 439 5.61 -0.49 4.54
N GLY A 440 4.96 -0.22 5.68
CA GLY A 440 5.65 0.28 6.87
C GLY A 440 6.60 -0.76 7.48
N PHE A 441 6.14 -2.01 7.57
CA PHE A 441 6.92 -3.13 8.11
C PHE A 441 8.11 -3.51 7.21
N ALA A 442 7.91 -3.60 5.90
CA ALA A 442 8.92 -3.94 4.92
C ALA A 442 10.03 -2.89 4.85
N TRP A 443 9.67 -1.61 4.94
CA TRP A 443 10.63 -0.51 4.96
C TRP A 443 11.59 -0.58 6.14
N ASP A 444 11.08 -0.78 7.35
CA ASP A 444 11.92 -0.88 8.55
C ASP A 444 12.71 -2.20 8.58
N SER A 445 12.14 -3.29 8.07
CA SER A 445 12.87 -4.56 7.86
C SER A 445 14.04 -4.38 6.90
N MET A 446 13.84 -3.64 5.81
CA MET A 446 14.86 -3.30 4.84
C MET A 446 15.96 -2.43 5.46
N LEU A 447 15.61 -1.36 6.18
CA LEU A 447 16.58 -0.49 6.84
C LEU A 447 17.42 -1.27 7.86
N ARG A 448 16.80 -2.19 8.63
CA ARG A 448 17.52 -3.02 9.59
C ARG A 448 18.52 -3.95 8.92
N MET A 449 18.11 -4.63 7.86
CA MET A 449 18.96 -5.61 7.18
C MET A 449 20.11 -4.96 6.40
N THR A 450 19.82 -3.87 5.68
CA THR A 450 20.82 -3.17 4.85
C THR A 450 21.73 -2.25 5.67
N LYS A 451 21.27 -1.77 6.83
CA LYS A 451 21.96 -0.78 7.68
C LYS A 451 22.31 0.50 6.92
N VAL A 452 21.59 0.78 5.84
CA VAL A 452 21.80 1.96 4.99
C VAL A 452 21.47 3.23 5.76
N LYS A 453 22.18 4.31 5.41
CA LYS A 453 21.92 5.67 5.90
C LYS A 453 21.59 6.53 4.69
N LEU A 454 20.37 7.06 4.68
CA LEU A 454 19.80 7.83 3.58
C LEU A 454 19.58 9.28 4.00
N ASP A 455 20.13 10.25 3.28
CA ASP A 455 19.89 11.65 3.60
C ASP A 455 18.54 12.12 3.05
N LEU A 456 17.76 12.79 3.89
CA LEU A 456 16.53 13.46 3.53
C LEU A 456 16.86 14.81 2.90
N LEU A 457 16.18 15.12 1.79
CA LEU A 457 16.34 16.40 1.10
C LEU A 457 15.86 17.54 1.99
N THR A 458 16.69 18.57 2.13
CA THR A 458 16.38 19.78 2.92
C THR A 458 16.16 21.02 2.06
N ASP A 459 16.64 20.97 0.81
CA ASP A 459 16.46 22.02 -0.20
C ASP A 459 15.14 21.78 -0.96
N ILE A 460 14.29 22.81 -1.00
CA ILE A 460 13.00 22.75 -1.69
C ILE A 460 13.14 22.58 -3.19
N ASP A 461 14.18 23.14 -3.81
CA ASP A 461 14.40 23.02 -5.25
C ASP A 461 14.77 21.58 -5.61
N GLN A 462 15.53 20.89 -4.75
CA GLN A 462 15.83 19.47 -4.92
C GLN A 462 14.55 18.63 -4.82
N ILE A 463 13.68 18.91 -3.83
CA ILE A 463 12.39 18.22 -3.67
C ILE A 463 11.52 18.40 -4.91
N LEU A 464 11.38 19.64 -5.40
CA LEU A 464 10.59 19.96 -6.60
C LEU A 464 11.18 19.30 -7.86
N MET A 465 12.50 19.25 -7.98
CA MET A 465 13.19 18.54 -9.07
C MET A 465 12.79 17.06 -9.08
N PHE A 466 12.87 16.35 -7.96
CA PHE A 466 12.46 14.95 -7.89
C PHE A 466 10.95 14.74 -8.08
N GLU A 467 10.10 15.57 -7.47
CA GLU A 467 8.63 15.49 -7.64
C GLU A 467 8.21 15.64 -9.11
N SER A 468 8.85 16.55 -9.83
CA SER A 468 8.61 16.74 -11.27
C SER A 468 9.20 15.60 -12.12
N GLY A 469 10.30 14.99 -11.67
CA GLY A 469 10.93 13.82 -12.26
C GLY A 469 10.10 12.53 -12.18
N ILE A 470 9.32 12.34 -11.11
CA ILE A 470 8.53 11.11 -10.88
C ILE A 470 7.45 10.93 -11.96
N ARG A 471 7.75 10.05 -12.91
CA ARG A 471 6.95 9.72 -14.09
C ARG A 471 7.20 8.26 -14.48
N GLY A 472 6.17 7.42 -14.48
CA GLY A 472 6.29 6.03 -14.94
C GLY A 472 6.24 5.88 -16.47
N ILE A 473 6.13 4.64 -16.93
CA ILE A 473 5.57 4.31 -18.25
C ILE A 473 4.09 4.01 -17.99
N LYS A 474 3.17 4.60 -18.76
CA LYS A 474 1.73 4.35 -18.62
C LYS A 474 1.14 4.00 -19.97
N ASP A 475 0.00 3.29 -19.94
CA ASP A 475 -0.52 2.54 -21.07
C ASP A 475 -0.53 3.31 -22.38
N ILE A 476 0.11 2.74 -23.40
CA ILE A 476 -0.05 3.12 -24.80
C ILE A 476 -0.93 2.04 -25.40
N LEU A 477 -2.06 2.41 -26.01
CA LEU A 477 -2.93 1.51 -26.73
C LEU A 477 -2.98 1.97 -28.18
N LYS A 478 -2.74 1.06 -29.14
CA LYS A 478 -3.21 1.22 -30.51
C LYS A 478 -4.52 0.46 -30.63
N GLN A 479 -5.54 1.10 -31.18
CA GLN A 479 -6.80 0.43 -31.50
C GLN A 479 -6.56 -0.48 -32.70
N ILE A 480 -6.28 -1.75 -32.48
CA ILE A 480 -6.06 -2.69 -33.58
C ILE A 480 -7.07 -3.82 -33.46
N ILE A 481 -7.95 -3.90 -34.46
CA ILE A 481 -8.59 -5.16 -34.81
C ILE A 481 -7.53 -5.95 -35.54
N ASN A 482 -7.01 -7.03 -34.96
CA ASN A 482 -6.46 -8.06 -35.81
C ASN A 482 -7.67 -8.77 -36.41
N ILE A 483 -8.01 -8.38 -37.63
CA ILE A 483 -9.19 -8.89 -38.30
C ILE A 483 -8.87 -10.30 -38.81
N TRP A 484 -8.91 -11.27 -37.90
CA TRP A 484 -8.82 -12.69 -38.25
C TRP A 484 -9.87 -13.07 -39.31
N GLU A 485 -11.01 -12.37 -39.37
CA GLU A 485 -12.06 -12.63 -40.35
C GLU A 485 -11.90 -11.92 -41.72
N ILE A 486 -10.99 -10.94 -41.89
CA ILE A 486 -10.86 -10.18 -43.17
C ILE A 486 -9.61 -10.60 -43.97
N ASN A 487 -8.58 -11.15 -43.33
CA ASN A 487 -7.31 -11.48 -44.01
C ASN A 487 -7.18 -12.92 -44.56
N LEU A 488 -8.21 -13.76 -44.49
CA LEU A 488 -8.19 -15.09 -45.13
C LEU A 488 -8.10 -15.05 -46.67
N LYS A 489 -8.01 -13.87 -47.30
CA LYS A 489 -7.88 -13.72 -48.76
C LYS A 489 -6.51 -13.31 -49.28
N LYS A 490 -5.46 -13.22 -48.45
CA LYS A 490 -4.10 -13.01 -48.95
C LYS A 490 -3.10 -14.00 -48.34
N LYS A 491 -2.49 -14.83 -49.19
CA LYS A 491 -1.25 -15.56 -48.91
C LYS A 491 -0.12 -14.54 -48.73
N GLU A 492 -0.01 -13.90 -47.57
CA GLU A 492 1.08 -12.98 -47.27
C GLU A 492 1.58 -13.22 -45.84
N GLU A 493 2.92 -13.21 -45.70
CA GLU A 493 3.79 -13.22 -44.50
C GLU A 493 3.17 -13.65 -43.15
N SER A 494 3.78 -14.65 -42.48
CA SER A 494 3.42 -15.06 -41.13
C SER A 494 3.46 -13.89 -40.13
N ILE A 495 2.33 -13.58 -39.50
CA ILE A 495 2.17 -12.52 -38.49
C ILE A 495 2.05 -13.18 -37.11
N PHE A 496 2.96 -12.83 -36.20
CA PHE A 496 2.97 -13.25 -34.81
C PHE A 496 2.49 -12.11 -33.90
N LEU A 497 1.52 -12.39 -33.03
CA LEU A 497 1.12 -11.51 -31.94
C LEU A 497 1.73 -12.01 -30.64
N GLN A 498 2.60 -11.22 -30.03
CA GLN A 498 3.36 -11.65 -28.85
C GLN A 498 3.14 -10.74 -27.64
N TYR A 499 2.82 -11.38 -26.51
CA TYR A 499 2.73 -10.77 -25.19
C TYR A 499 4.05 -11.04 -24.45
N LEU A 500 4.82 -9.99 -24.19
CA LEU A 500 6.07 -10.04 -23.44
C LEU A 500 5.89 -9.26 -22.14
N ASP A 501 6.27 -9.86 -21.01
CA ASP A 501 6.12 -9.27 -19.66
C ASP A 501 7.45 -9.33 -18.94
N ALA A 502 7.90 -8.21 -18.37
CA ALA A 502 9.20 -8.14 -17.71
C ALA A 502 9.13 -8.77 -16.31
N ASN A 503 9.73 -9.94 -16.15
CA ASN A 503 9.88 -10.57 -14.84
C ASN A 503 10.72 -9.72 -13.89
N ASN A 504 10.17 -9.43 -12.70
CA ASN A 504 10.86 -8.71 -11.63
C ASN A 504 11.30 -7.26 -12.00
N PHE A 505 10.55 -6.57 -12.87
CA PHE A 505 10.86 -5.24 -13.42
C PHE A 505 11.41 -4.21 -12.42
N TYR A 506 10.62 -3.80 -11.42
CA TYR A 506 11.05 -2.84 -10.40
C TYR A 506 12.19 -3.37 -9.52
N ARG A 507 12.25 -4.69 -9.29
CA ARG A 507 13.29 -5.30 -8.46
C ARG A 507 14.65 -5.26 -9.12
N TRP A 508 14.70 -5.38 -10.45
CA TRP A 508 15.93 -5.21 -11.22
C TRP A 508 16.50 -3.81 -10.98
N ALA A 509 15.67 -2.77 -11.13
CA ALA A 509 16.10 -1.38 -10.91
C ALA A 509 16.46 -1.13 -9.44
N MET A 510 15.73 -1.72 -8.50
CA MET A 510 16.06 -1.63 -7.08
C MET A 510 17.38 -2.32 -6.71
N SER A 511 17.87 -3.26 -7.53
CA SER A 511 19.18 -3.89 -7.34
C SER A 511 20.34 -3.12 -7.96
N LYS A 512 20.07 -2.01 -8.68
CA LYS A 512 21.08 -1.10 -9.24
C LYS A 512 21.62 -0.11 -8.21
N TYR A 513 22.58 0.71 -8.62
CA TYR A 513 23.10 1.79 -7.80
C TYR A 513 22.00 2.85 -7.64
N LEU A 514 21.65 3.13 -6.38
CA LEU A 514 20.62 4.10 -6.04
C LEU A 514 21.18 5.19 -5.13
N PRO A 515 20.64 6.41 -5.17
CA PRO A 515 21.12 7.51 -4.35
C PRO A 515 21.06 7.19 -2.86
N THR A 516 22.01 7.73 -2.11
CA THR A 516 22.12 7.55 -0.65
C THR A 516 22.24 8.88 0.09
N ARG A 517 23.16 9.76 -0.30
CA ARG A 517 23.53 10.97 0.47
C ARG A 517 24.32 11.99 -0.36
N ASP A 518 24.79 13.05 0.30
CA ASP A 518 25.70 14.07 -0.25
C ASP A 518 25.14 14.86 -1.45
N PHE A 519 23.83 15.13 -1.44
CA PHE A 519 23.16 15.89 -2.50
C PHE A 519 23.69 17.32 -2.62
N LYS A 520 24.25 17.68 -3.77
CA LYS A 520 24.77 19.02 -4.03
C LYS A 520 24.61 19.45 -5.49
N TRP A 521 24.36 20.73 -5.69
CA TRP A 521 24.31 21.35 -7.01
C TRP A 521 25.72 21.45 -7.62
N VAL A 522 25.86 21.06 -8.88
CA VAL A 522 27.11 21.24 -9.64
C VAL A 522 27.21 22.70 -10.08
N ILE A 523 28.29 23.38 -9.71
CA ILE A 523 28.48 24.83 -9.94
C ILE A 523 28.95 25.11 -11.38
N ASN A 524 29.86 24.29 -11.92
CA ASN A 524 30.43 24.48 -13.25
C ASN A 524 29.96 23.39 -14.21
N LEU A 525 29.17 23.79 -15.22
CA LEU A 525 28.56 22.89 -16.21
C LEU A 525 29.32 22.86 -17.56
N ASN A 526 30.31 23.74 -17.77
CA ASN A 526 30.89 23.96 -19.09
C ASN A 526 31.60 22.73 -19.69
N ASN A 527 32.03 21.78 -18.84
CA ASN A 527 32.71 20.54 -19.24
C ASN A 527 32.01 19.27 -18.70
N PHE A 528 30.72 19.34 -18.39
CA PHE A 528 30.02 18.19 -17.81
C PHE A 528 29.66 17.17 -18.89
N ASP A 529 30.50 16.15 -19.06
CA ASP A 529 30.20 15.00 -19.94
C ASP A 529 29.43 13.93 -19.19
N VAL A 530 28.14 13.81 -19.53
CA VAL A 530 27.21 12.83 -18.94
C VAL A 530 27.47 11.42 -19.49
N MET A 531 27.90 11.32 -20.74
CA MET A 531 27.94 10.04 -21.48
C MET A 531 29.13 9.17 -21.06
N GLY A 532 30.16 9.77 -20.47
CA GLY A 532 31.34 9.06 -19.96
C GLY A 532 31.22 8.51 -18.54
N ILE A 533 30.08 8.69 -17.87
CA ILE A 533 29.89 8.31 -16.46
C ILE A 533 29.46 6.85 -16.38
N SER A 534 30.22 6.04 -15.63
CA SER A 534 29.89 4.62 -15.40
C SER A 534 28.68 4.43 -14.47
N ASP A 535 27.80 3.49 -14.81
CA ASP A 535 26.62 3.10 -14.00
C ASP A 535 26.97 2.55 -12.60
N VAL A 536 28.22 2.12 -12.39
CA VAL A 536 28.73 1.66 -11.08
C VAL A 536 29.59 2.70 -10.37
N SER A 537 29.60 3.93 -10.88
CA SER A 537 30.25 5.06 -10.24
C SER A 537 29.68 5.26 -8.83
N PRO A 538 30.52 5.54 -7.81
CA PRO A 538 30.05 5.89 -6.48
C PRO A 538 29.27 7.21 -6.46
N LYS A 539 29.32 7.99 -7.55
CA LYS A 539 28.56 9.22 -7.75
C LYS A 539 27.58 9.09 -8.91
N GLY A 540 26.35 9.54 -8.68
CA GLY A 540 25.30 9.63 -9.68
C GLY A 540 24.79 11.06 -9.84
N TYR A 541 24.00 11.27 -10.91
CA TYR A 541 23.55 12.61 -11.32
C TYR A 541 22.09 12.64 -11.77
N ILE A 542 21.35 13.68 -11.36
CA ILE A 542 20.06 14.05 -11.96
C ILE A 542 20.25 15.35 -12.73
N LEU A 543 19.68 15.44 -13.93
CA LEU A 543 19.80 16.60 -14.80
C LEU A 543 18.44 17.24 -15.10
N GLU A 544 18.42 18.57 -15.15
CA GLU A 544 17.35 19.37 -15.75
C GLU A 544 17.79 19.83 -17.14
N VAL A 545 17.15 19.31 -18.19
CA VAL A 545 17.59 19.46 -19.59
C VAL A 545 16.46 19.83 -20.55
N ASP A 546 16.81 20.47 -21.66
CA ASP A 546 15.93 20.58 -22.82
C ASP A 546 16.25 19.46 -23.81
N LEU A 547 15.22 18.71 -24.21
CA LEU A 547 15.29 17.61 -25.17
C LEU A 547 14.60 18.03 -26.46
N SER A 548 15.31 17.93 -27.60
CA SER A 548 14.72 18.14 -28.92
C SER A 548 14.40 16.80 -29.59
N TYR A 549 13.22 16.70 -30.20
CA TYR A 549 12.82 15.55 -31.00
C TYR A 549 12.97 15.88 -32.48
N SER A 550 13.94 15.27 -33.16
CA SER A 550 14.10 15.46 -34.61
C SER A 550 13.04 14.69 -35.39
N LYS A 551 12.58 15.26 -36.52
CA LYS A 551 11.56 14.63 -37.37
C LYS A 551 11.95 13.23 -37.86
N GLU A 552 13.23 12.97 -38.01
CA GLU A 552 13.81 11.68 -38.41
C GLU A 552 13.48 10.56 -37.41
N LEU A 553 13.35 10.89 -36.12
CA LEU A 553 13.01 9.93 -35.08
C LEU A 553 11.50 9.70 -34.95
N HIS A 554 10.65 10.50 -35.60
CA HIS A 554 9.20 10.42 -35.40
C HIS A 554 8.65 9.08 -35.86
N ASP A 555 9.01 8.59 -37.05
CA ASP A 555 8.52 7.30 -37.53
C ASP A 555 9.11 6.13 -36.72
N LEU A 556 10.38 6.23 -36.28
CA LEU A 556 11.02 5.20 -35.46
C LEU A 556 10.40 5.12 -34.06
N HIS A 557 10.09 6.27 -33.45
CA HIS A 557 9.61 6.36 -32.07
C HIS A 557 8.09 6.54 -31.93
N SER A 558 7.33 6.63 -33.03
CA SER A 558 5.86 6.80 -33.01
C SER A 558 5.14 5.72 -32.19
N ASP A 559 5.69 4.51 -32.21
CA ASP A 559 5.14 3.36 -31.50
C ASP A 559 5.36 3.46 -29.98
N PHE A 560 6.55 3.88 -29.56
CA PHE A 560 6.95 3.94 -28.16
C PHE A 560 7.73 5.21 -27.77
N PRO A 561 7.12 6.41 -27.83
CA PRO A 561 7.87 7.66 -27.64
C PRO A 561 8.60 7.72 -26.30
N LEU A 562 9.87 8.14 -26.37
CA LEU A 562 10.73 8.40 -25.21
C LEU A 562 10.27 9.63 -24.40
N ALA A 563 10.73 9.73 -23.16
CA ALA A 563 10.55 10.89 -22.26
C ALA A 563 9.06 11.28 -22.01
N PRO A 564 8.28 10.44 -21.30
CA PRO A 564 6.88 10.73 -20.98
C PRO A 564 6.72 12.02 -20.16
N GLU A 565 5.63 12.76 -20.37
CA GLU A 565 5.33 14.02 -19.66
C GLU A 565 3.94 14.02 -19.02
N LYS A 566 3.78 14.78 -17.93
CA LYS A 566 2.47 14.99 -17.31
C LYS A 566 1.77 16.15 -18.03
N HIS A 567 0.61 15.87 -18.59
CA HIS A 567 -0.31 16.84 -19.17
C HIS A 567 -1.55 16.94 -18.29
N PHE A 568 -2.16 18.11 -18.18
CA PHE A 568 -3.39 18.30 -17.40
C PHE A 568 -4.56 18.48 -18.37
N ASP A 569 -5.67 17.78 -18.13
CA ASP A 569 -6.90 18.06 -18.87
C ASP A 569 -7.62 19.31 -18.34
N ASP A 570 -8.76 19.66 -18.94
CA ASP A 570 -9.55 20.84 -18.55
C ASP A 570 -10.05 20.77 -17.09
N GLU A 571 -10.14 19.57 -16.52
CA GLU A 571 -10.48 19.32 -15.11
C GLU A 571 -9.26 19.36 -14.18
N GLN A 572 -8.08 19.72 -14.71
CA GLN A 572 -6.78 19.74 -14.03
C GLN A 572 -6.35 18.37 -13.48
N LEU A 573 -6.80 17.28 -14.09
CA LEU A 573 -6.35 15.94 -13.74
C LEU A 573 -5.06 15.60 -14.51
N PRO A 574 -3.97 15.20 -13.81
CA PRO A 574 -2.73 14.84 -14.47
C PRO A 574 -2.88 13.53 -15.26
N LYS A 575 -2.68 13.60 -16.56
CA LYS A 575 -2.52 12.48 -17.50
C LYS A 575 -1.07 12.34 -17.90
N LEU A 576 -0.56 11.12 -17.93
CA LEU A 576 0.78 10.84 -18.41
C LEU A 576 0.70 10.54 -19.91
N LEU A 577 1.45 11.29 -20.71
CA LEU A 577 1.47 11.19 -22.17
C LEU A 577 2.88 10.91 -22.67
N THR A 578 2.97 10.02 -23.65
CA THR A 578 4.19 9.79 -24.45
C THR A 578 4.03 10.52 -25.78
N SER A 579 4.68 11.68 -25.92
CA SER A 579 4.58 12.54 -27.09
C SER A 579 5.94 12.72 -27.77
N LEU A 580 5.92 13.05 -29.06
CA LEU A 580 7.10 13.38 -29.86
C LEU A 580 7.41 14.89 -29.86
N TYR A 581 6.74 15.69 -29.01
CA TYR A 581 7.08 17.10 -28.86
C TYR A 581 8.44 17.29 -28.16
N ASP A 582 9.09 18.41 -28.42
CA ASP A 582 10.24 18.85 -27.63
C ASP A 582 9.88 18.95 -26.15
N LYS A 583 10.84 18.64 -25.27
CA LYS A 583 10.65 18.73 -23.83
C LYS A 583 11.53 19.85 -23.28
N LYS A 584 10.96 20.72 -22.45
CA LYS A 584 11.67 21.82 -21.80
C LYS A 584 11.79 21.54 -20.31
N LYS A 585 12.97 21.83 -19.73
CA LYS A 585 13.29 21.59 -18.31
C LYS A 585 12.87 20.18 -17.84
N TYR A 586 13.14 19.18 -18.68
CA TYR A 586 12.86 17.80 -18.39
C TYR A 586 13.86 17.28 -17.34
N ILE A 587 13.35 16.58 -16.34
CA ILE A 587 14.17 16.01 -15.25
C ILE A 587 14.41 14.54 -15.55
N ILE A 588 15.67 14.13 -15.61
CA ILE A 588 16.07 12.77 -16.01
C ILE A 588 17.27 12.27 -15.21
N HIS A 589 17.28 10.97 -14.90
CA HIS A 589 18.44 10.25 -14.39
C HIS A 589 19.52 10.11 -15.49
N TYR A 590 20.79 10.28 -15.13
CA TYR A 590 21.90 10.26 -16.09
C TYR A 590 21.96 8.98 -16.95
N GLU A 591 21.71 7.79 -16.37
CA GLU A 591 21.72 6.51 -17.12
C GLU A 591 20.56 6.36 -18.13
N THR A 592 19.46 7.08 -17.92
CA THR A 592 18.28 7.00 -18.81
C THR A 592 18.43 7.92 -20.02
N LEU A 593 19.48 8.74 -20.04
CA LEU A 593 19.73 9.71 -21.09
C LEU A 593 20.19 9.01 -22.38
N LYS A 594 19.27 8.88 -23.34
CA LYS A 594 19.53 8.35 -24.69
C LYS A 594 19.12 9.33 -25.81
N LEU A 595 18.81 10.58 -25.46
CA LEU A 595 18.26 11.61 -26.35
C LEU A 595 19.24 12.75 -26.58
N TYR A 596 19.09 13.45 -27.71
CA TYR A 596 19.84 14.66 -28.02
C TYR A 596 19.48 15.78 -27.03
N ILE A 597 20.42 16.05 -26.11
CA ILE A 597 20.34 17.22 -25.23
C ILE A 597 20.66 18.45 -26.04
N THR A 598 19.79 19.46 -25.95
CA THR A 598 20.07 20.79 -26.50
C THR A 598 20.68 21.73 -25.47
N LYS A 599 20.24 21.61 -24.21
CA LYS A 599 20.68 22.49 -23.12
C LYS A 599 20.58 21.78 -21.78
N ILE A 600 21.61 21.93 -20.94
CA ILE A 600 21.59 21.57 -19.52
C ILE A 600 21.35 22.86 -18.72
N HIS A 601 20.34 22.86 -17.85
CA HIS A 601 20.04 24.00 -16.97
C HIS A 601 20.68 23.84 -15.60
N ARG A 602 20.55 22.65 -14.99
CA ARG A 602 21.07 22.33 -13.65
C ARG A 602 21.39 20.85 -13.53
N VAL A 603 22.38 20.52 -12.69
CA VAL A 603 22.78 19.15 -12.38
C VAL A 603 22.91 18.99 -10.87
N LEU A 604 22.34 17.90 -10.35
CA LEU A 604 22.42 17.50 -8.95
C LEU A 604 23.30 16.24 -8.84
N GLU A 605 24.43 16.36 -8.13
CA GLU A 605 25.34 15.24 -7.80
C GLU A 605 24.93 14.60 -6.47
N PHE A 606 25.04 13.28 -6.36
CA PHE A 606 24.82 12.52 -5.12
C PHE A 606 25.70 11.26 -5.04
N SER A 607 25.92 10.77 -3.82
CA SER A 607 26.55 9.47 -3.56
C SER A 607 25.54 8.33 -3.78
N GLN A 608 25.95 7.23 -4.41
CA GLN A 608 25.08 6.08 -4.71
C GLN A 608 25.75 4.73 -4.47
N SER A 609 24.95 3.69 -4.23
CA SER A 609 25.43 2.30 -4.08
C SER A 609 24.29 1.30 -4.33
N SER A 610 24.60 0.02 -4.53
CA SER A 610 23.61 -1.05 -4.69
C SER A 610 23.04 -1.57 -3.36
N TRP A 611 22.64 -0.65 -2.46
CA TRP A 611 22.32 -0.97 -1.06
C TRP A 611 21.03 -1.80 -0.89
N LEU A 612 20.06 -1.69 -1.80
CA LEU A 612 18.83 -2.49 -1.78
C LEU A 612 19.02 -3.93 -2.27
N LYS A 613 20.06 -4.19 -3.07
CA LYS A 613 20.30 -5.51 -3.68
C LYS A 613 20.31 -6.64 -2.65
N LEU A 614 20.94 -6.41 -1.50
CA LEU A 614 20.97 -7.37 -0.38
C LEU A 614 19.56 -7.81 0.04
N TYR A 615 18.63 -6.85 0.15
CA TYR A 615 17.26 -7.12 0.57
C TYR A 615 16.46 -7.87 -0.50
N ILE A 616 16.62 -7.47 -1.75
CA ILE A 616 15.94 -8.08 -2.89
C ILE A 616 16.40 -9.51 -3.13
N ASP A 617 17.71 -9.75 -3.09
CA ASP A 617 18.29 -11.07 -3.27
C ASP A 617 17.89 -12.00 -2.11
N PHE A 618 17.86 -11.50 -0.87
CA PHE A 618 17.41 -12.25 0.30
C PHE A 618 15.97 -12.76 0.15
N ASN A 619 15.03 -11.87 -0.17
CA ASN A 619 13.62 -12.25 -0.35
C ASN A 619 13.39 -13.11 -1.59
N THR A 620 14.17 -12.91 -2.65
CA THR A 620 14.10 -13.75 -3.85
C THR A 620 14.59 -15.16 -3.55
N ASN A 621 15.64 -15.30 -2.73
CA ASN A 621 16.12 -16.60 -2.26
C ASN A 621 15.08 -17.29 -1.37
N LEU A 622 14.49 -16.59 -0.40
CA LEU A 622 13.42 -17.14 0.44
C LEU A 622 12.21 -17.58 -0.40
N ARG A 623 11.81 -16.76 -1.38
CA ARG A 623 10.75 -17.10 -2.32
C ARG A 623 11.08 -18.37 -3.13
N SER A 624 12.33 -18.56 -3.53
CA SER A 624 12.74 -19.76 -4.27
C SER A 624 12.69 -21.04 -3.41
N LYS A 625 12.95 -20.91 -2.11
CA LYS A 625 12.93 -22.01 -1.13
C LYS A 625 11.54 -22.30 -0.54
N ALA A 626 10.61 -21.36 -0.66
CA ALA A 626 9.26 -21.48 -0.11
C ALA A 626 8.53 -22.70 -0.67
N LYS A 627 7.89 -23.47 0.22
CA LYS A 627 7.18 -24.70 -0.14
C LYS A 627 5.73 -24.45 -0.53
N ASN A 628 5.05 -23.55 0.19
CA ASN A 628 3.65 -23.19 -0.06
C ASN A 628 3.52 -21.91 -0.91
N GLU A 629 2.34 -21.70 -1.49
CA GLU A 629 2.06 -20.55 -2.35
C GLU A 629 1.99 -19.24 -1.56
N PHE A 630 1.48 -19.29 -0.32
CA PHE A 630 1.44 -18.13 0.58
C PHE A 630 2.81 -17.51 0.82
N GLU A 631 3.82 -18.27 1.22
CA GLU A 631 5.17 -17.77 1.47
C GLU A 631 5.76 -17.15 0.20
N LYS A 632 5.50 -17.75 -0.97
CA LYS A 632 5.95 -17.20 -2.25
C LYS A 632 5.31 -15.84 -2.53
N GLU A 633 4.00 -15.71 -2.34
CA GLU A 633 3.27 -14.45 -2.47
C GLU A 633 3.74 -13.42 -1.42
N TYR A 634 4.01 -13.86 -0.19
CA TYR A 634 4.48 -13.02 0.89
C TYR A 634 5.86 -12.41 0.63
N PHE A 635 6.87 -13.21 0.28
CA PHE A 635 8.20 -12.69 -0.06
C PHE A 635 8.17 -11.85 -1.35
N LYS A 636 7.21 -12.13 -2.26
CA LYS A 636 6.93 -11.24 -3.38
C LYS A 636 6.41 -9.89 -2.86
N LEU A 637 5.42 -9.87 -1.99
CA LEU A 637 4.82 -8.67 -1.42
C LEU A 637 5.84 -7.81 -0.66
N MET A 638 6.74 -8.42 0.10
CA MET A 638 7.77 -7.69 0.87
C MET A 638 8.67 -6.83 -0.02
N ASN A 639 9.12 -7.35 -1.17
CA ASN A 639 9.89 -6.57 -2.14
C ASN A 639 9.07 -5.44 -2.77
N ASN A 640 7.83 -5.71 -3.17
CA ASN A 640 6.95 -4.70 -3.79
C ASN A 640 6.60 -3.58 -2.79
N SER A 641 6.41 -3.94 -1.53
CA SER A 641 6.04 -3.03 -0.44
C SER A 641 7.10 -1.96 -0.13
N VAL A 642 8.39 -2.28 -0.30
CA VAL A 642 9.48 -1.29 -0.15
C VAL A 642 9.35 -0.19 -1.20
N TYR A 643 9.08 -0.57 -2.46
CA TYR A 643 8.88 0.37 -3.54
C TYR A 643 7.62 1.23 -3.32
N GLU A 644 6.49 0.60 -3.02
CA GLU A 644 5.22 1.29 -2.72
C GLU A 644 5.39 2.32 -1.59
N ARG A 645 6.18 1.98 -0.56
CA ARG A 645 6.48 2.90 0.55
C ARG A 645 7.20 4.16 0.07
N THR A 646 8.12 4.03 -0.88
CA THR A 646 8.84 5.18 -1.44
C THR A 646 7.94 6.07 -2.29
N MET A 647 6.94 5.50 -2.98
CA MET A 647 6.00 6.23 -3.86
C MET A 647 4.95 7.07 -3.12
N MET A 648 4.85 6.97 -1.79
CA MET A 648 3.81 7.63 -1.01
C MET A 648 3.89 9.16 -1.16
N ASN A 649 2.83 9.78 -1.66
CA ASN A 649 2.77 11.22 -1.82
C ASN A 649 2.23 11.89 -0.56
N ILE A 650 3.14 12.49 0.22
CA ILE A 650 2.83 13.15 1.48
C ILE A 650 1.88 14.35 1.29
N ARG A 651 1.82 14.97 0.10
CA ARG A 651 0.90 16.07 -0.19
C ARG A 651 -0.57 15.62 -0.24
N ASN A 652 -0.82 14.36 -0.60
CA ASN A 652 -2.17 13.80 -0.73
C ASN A 652 -2.76 13.36 0.62
N HIS A 653 -1.97 13.34 1.70
CA HIS A 653 -2.47 12.94 3.01
C HIS A 653 -3.47 13.97 3.55
N VAL A 654 -4.63 13.48 3.93
CA VAL A 654 -5.71 14.27 4.55
C VAL A 654 -5.49 14.39 6.07
N ASP A 655 -5.84 15.54 6.66
CA ASP A 655 -5.92 15.73 8.12
C ASP A 655 -7.39 15.69 8.53
N ILE A 656 -7.83 14.51 8.97
CA ILE A 656 -9.18 14.26 9.46
C ILE A 656 -9.08 13.84 10.91
N ARG A 657 -9.94 14.42 11.75
CA ARG A 657 -9.98 14.15 13.19
C ARG A 657 -11.38 13.76 13.61
N LEU A 658 -11.51 12.63 14.29
CA LEU A 658 -12.75 12.22 14.93
C LEU A 658 -12.85 12.88 16.31
N CYS A 659 -13.98 13.54 16.55
CA CYS A 659 -14.25 14.24 17.80
C CYS A 659 -15.55 13.72 18.40
N SER A 660 -15.47 13.34 19.67
CA SER A 660 -16.60 12.95 20.51
C SER A 660 -16.92 13.94 21.62
N ASN A 661 -16.14 15.02 21.73
CA ASN A 661 -16.26 16.02 22.79
C ASN A 661 -16.50 17.40 22.18
N GLU A 662 -17.53 18.09 22.65
CA GLU A 662 -17.95 19.42 22.21
C GLU A 662 -16.83 20.47 22.38
N ALA A 663 -16.20 20.57 23.55
CA ALA A 663 -15.12 21.52 23.79
C ALA A 663 -13.92 21.29 22.85
N LYS A 664 -13.65 20.04 22.47
CA LYS A 664 -12.60 19.72 21.49
C LYS A 664 -13.02 20.09 20.07
N LEU A 665 -14.28 19.89 19.74
CA LEU A 665 -14.88 20.24 18.46
C LEU A 665 -14.80 21.76 18.23
N GLU A 666 -15.25 22.57 19.20
CA GLU A 666 -15.18 24.03 19.16
C GLU A 666 -13.74 24.51 18.95
N LYS A 667 -12.79 23.97 19.73
CA LYS A 667 -11.36 24.28 19.61
C LYS A 667 -10.79 24.00 18.23
N LEU A 668 -11.34 23.04 17.48
CA LEU A 668 -10.87 22.73 16.12
C LEU A 668 -11.54 23.62 15.07
N ILE A 669 -12.83 23.92 15.24
CA ILE A 669 -13.59 24.79 14.31
C ILE A 669 -13.07 26.22 14.32
N VAL A 670 -12.65 26.73 15.48
CA VAL A 670 -12.09 28.09 15.61
C VAL A 670 -10.73 28.24 14.91
N LYS A 671 -10.04 27.14 14.58
CA LYS A 671 -8.73 27.23 13.94
C LYS A 671 -8.84 27.76 12.51
N PRO A 672 -7.90 28.62 12.06
CA PRO A 672 -7.93 29.22 10.73
C PRO A 672 -7.77 28.20 9.60
N ASN A 673 -7.22 27.02 9.89
CA ASN A 673 -7.05 25.92 8.94
C ASN A 673 -8.20 24.90 8.97
N PHE A 674 -9.31 25.18 9.63
CA PHE A 674 -10.53 24.38 9.50
C PHE A 674 -11.06 24.46 8.06
N ASP A 675 -11.50 23.33 7.51
CA ASP A 675 -12.08 23.26 6.16
C ASP A 675 -13.59 22.99 6.22
N ARG A 676 -13.99 21.84 6.77
CA ARG A 676 -15.39 21.43 6.89
C ARG A 676 -15.59 20.41 8.01
N ARG A 677 -16.85 20.17 8.37
CA ARG A 677 -17.25 19.14 9.34
C ARG A 677 -18.31 18.21 8.76
N THR A 678 -18.30 16.96 9.21
CA THR A 678 -19.33 15.97 8.90
C THR A 678 -19.78 15.30 10.19
N ILE A 679 -21.10 15.31 10.41
CA ILE A 679 -21.73 14.73 11.60
C ILE A 679 -22.16 13.30 11.27
N PHE A 680 -21.58 12.33 11.98
CA PHE A 680 -21.92 10.91 11.86
C PHE A 680 -23.04 10.52 12.83
N THR A 681 -22.93 10.95 14.09
CA THR A 681 -23.96 10.80 15.13
C THR A 681 -24.01 12.07 15.99
N GLU A 682 -24.97 12.15 16.90
CA GLU A 682 -25.05 13.25 17.88
C GLU A 682 -23.73 13.43 18.67
N ASN A 683 -23.05 12.31 18.95
CA ASN A 683 -21.83 12.29 19.75
C ASN A 683 -20.53 12.05 18.93
N LEU A 684 -20.59 12.06 17.60
CA LEU A 684 -19.40 11.82 16.77
C LEU A 684 -19.41 12.66 15.48
N ALA A 685 -18.36 13.47 15.32
CA ALA A 685 -18.13 14.25 14.12
C ALA A 685 -16.70 14.07 13.58
N ALA A 686 -16.58 14.06 12.25
CA ALA A 686 -15.31 14.19 11.55
C ALA A 686 -15.03 15.66 11.22
N ILE A 687 -13.82 16.11 11.53
CA ILE A 687 -13.34 17.46 11.25
C ILE A 687 -12.22 17.39 10.24
N HIS A 688 -12.39 18.09 9.12
CA HIS A 688 -11.41 18.23 8.05
C HIS A 688 -10.59 19.49 8.27
N MET A 689 -9.27 19.34 8.27
CA MET A 689 -8.32 20.43 8.43
C MET A 689 -7.46 20.55 7.18
N LYS A 690 -7.18 21.79 6.76
CA LYS A 690 -6.12 22.09 5.79
C LYS A 690 -4.76 21.96 6.48
N ARG A 691 -3.81 21.36 5.78
CA ARG A 691 -2.45 21.19 6.29
C ARG A 691 -1.65 22.46 6.07
N THR A 692 -1.18 23.06 7.17
CA THR A 692 -0.32 24.24 7.14
C THR A 692 1.16 23.88 6.98
N GLN A 693 1.54 22.65 7.35
CA GLN A 693 2.92 22.16 7.31
C GLN A 693 2.99 20.74 6.73
N ILE A 694 4.01 20.50 5.91
CA ILE A 694 4.30 19.20 5.28
C ILE A 694 5.73 18.80 5.63
N PHE A 695 5.88 17.63 6.25
CA PHE A 695 7.18 17.07 6.60
C PHE A 695 7.59 15.97 5.62
N PHE A 696 8.61 16.23 4.81
CA PHE A 696 9.18 15.25 3.89
C PHE A 696 10.11 14.28 4.62
N LYS A 697 9.55 13.18 5.14
CA LYS A 697 10.29 12.14 5.88
C LYS A 697 10.68 10.94 5.02
N GLN A 698 10.54 11.04 3.70
CA GLN A 698 10.71 9.94 2.77
C GLN A 698 11.73 10.30 1.69
N PRO A 699 12.60 9.34 1.29
CA PRO A 699 13.60 9.53 0.25
C PRO A 699 12.94 9.49 -1.14
N ILE A 700 12.30 10.59 -1.53
CA ILE A 700 11.53 10.70 -2.79
C ILE A 700 12.37 10.44 -4.05
N TYR A 701 13.67 10.71 -3.96
CA TYR A 701 14.64 10.49 -5.04
C TYR A 701 14.74 9.01 -5.48
N ILE A 702 14.47 8.06 -4.57
CA ILE A 702 14.52 6.63 -4.91
C ILE A 702 13.47 6.28 -5.95
N VAL A 703 12.25 6.82 -5.80
CA VAL A 703 11.13 6.55 -6.72
C VAL A 703 11.49 6.97 -8.12
N MET A 704 12.00 8.20 -8.27
CA MET A 704 12.37 8.74 -9.58
C MET A 704 13.44 7.86 -10.24
N CYS A 705 14.51 7.54 -9.51
CA CYS A 705 15.62 6.74 -10.06
C CYS A 705 15.14 5.35 -10.46
N VAL A 706 14.35 4.67 -9.63
CA VAL A 706 13.79 3.35 -9.97
C VAL A 706 12.94 3.44 -11.23
N LEU A 707 12.04 4.42 -11.34
CA LEU A 707 11.19 4.61 -12.52
C LEU A 707 12.00 4.89 -13.79
N ASP A 708 13.03 5.72 -13.69
CA ASP A 708 13.90 6.10 -14.81
C ASP A 708 14.79 4.94 -15.28
N LEU A 709 15.33 4.14 -14.35
CA LEU A 709 16.08 2.92 -14.67
C LEU A 709 15.19 1.85 -15.28
N THR A 710 13.97 1.66 -14.77
CA THR A 710 13.03 0.72 -15.39
C THR A 710 12.63 1.15 -16.81
N LYS A 711 12.53 2.47 -17.06
CA LYS A 711 12.31 3.02 -18.40
C LYS A 711 13.46 2.69 -19.34
N SER A 712 14.70 2.91 -18.90
CA SER A 712 15.87 2.65 -19.75
C SER A 712 15.93 1.19 -20.17
N LEU A 713 15.57 0.24 -19.30
CA LEU A 713 15.48 -1.18 -19.61
C LEU A 713 14.42 -1.49 -20.70
N MET A 714 13.21 -0.94 -20.57
CA MET A 714 12.15 -1.15 -21.59
C MET A 714 12.54 -0.56 -22.95
N TYR A 715 13.10 0.65 -22.94
CA TYR A 715 13.55 1.28 -24.17
C TYR A 715 14.73 0.54 -24.80
N ASP A 716 15.65 0.03 -23.99
CA ASP A 716 16.76 -0.77 -24.48
C ASP A 716 16.27 -2.05 -25.15
N PHE A 717 15.42 -2.82 -24.47
CA PHE A 717 14.85 -4.04 -25.02
C PHE A 717 14.05 -3.78 -26.31
N TYR A 718 13.18 -2.77 -26.30
CA TYR A 718 12.37 -2.48 -27.50
C TYR A 718 13.22 -1.97 -28.66
N TYR A 719 14.08 -0.95 -28.45
CA TYR A 719 14.79 -0.32 -29.57
C TYR A 719 16.06 -1.08 -29.99
N ASN A 720 16.85 -1.56 -29.03
CA ASN A 720 18.15 -2.16 -29.31
C ASN A 720 18.08 -3.68 -29.54
N THR A 721 17.04 -4.37 -29.06
CA THR A 721 16.84 -5.81 -29.30
C THR A 721 15.75 -6.04 -30.34
N ILE A 722 14.50 -5.65 -30.07
CA ILE A 722 13.35 -5.99 -30.93
C ILE A 722 13.34 -5.17 -32.23
N LYS A 723 13.39 -3.84 -32.14
CA LYS A 723 13.31 -2.94 -33.31
C LYS A 723 14.55 -3.06 -34.20
N LYS A 724 15.72 -3.31 -33.61
CA LYS A 724 16.96 -3.59 -34.36
C LYS A 724 16.86 -4.87 -35.20
N LYS A 725 16.22 -5.92 -34.67
CA LYS A 725 16.04 -7.20 -35.37
C LYS A 725 14.98 -7.13 -36.47
N TYR A 726 13.82 -6.56 -36.18
CA TYR A 726 12.65 -6.62 -37.07
C TYR A 726 12.41 -5.33 -37.88
N GLY A 727 12.97 -4.19 -37.48
CA GLY A 727 12.82 -2.91 -38.18
C GLY A 727 11.36 -2.49 -38.35
N ILE A 728 10.92 -2.34 -39.60
CA ILE A 728 9.53 -1.99 -39.94
C ILE A 728 8.56 -3.18 -39.79
N LYS A 729 9.06 -4.41 -39.67
CA LYS A 729 8.26 -5.63 -39.51
C LYS A 729 7.73 -5.84 -38.09
N VAL A 730 8.06 -4.95 -37.15
CA VAL A 730 7.51 -4.95 -35.79
C VAL A 730 6.75 -3.66 -35.48
N ARG A 731 5.57 -3.82 -34.88
CA ARG A 731 4.74 -2.72 -34.36
C ARG A 731 4.40 -2.98 -32.90
N LEU A 732 4.54 -1.96 -32.05
CA LEU A 732 4.03 -2.00 -30.67
C LEU A 732 2.53 -1.69 -30.70
N LEU A 733 1.70 -2.61 -30.20
CA LEU A 733 0.25 -2.49 -30.15
C LEU A 733 -0.22 -1.98 -28.79
N TYR A 734 0.37 -2.50 -27.72
CA TYR A 734 0.03 -2.10 -26.37
C TYR A 734 1.25 -2.18 -25.47
N THR A 735 1.34 -1.29 -24.50
CA THR A 735 2.22 -1.46 -23.35
C THR A 735 1.49 -1.00 -22.11
N ASP A 736 1.73 -1.66 -20.98
CA ASP A 736 1.38 -1.17 -19.65
C ASP A 736 2.53 -1.52 -18.72
N THR A 737 3.22 -0.48 -18.25
CA THR A 737 4.28 -0.53 -17.24
C THR A 737 5.49 -1.40 -17.62
N ASP A 738 5.33 -2.72 -17.52
CA ASP A 738 6.31 -3.79 -17.68
C ASP A 738 5.97 -4.77 -18.81
N SER A 739 4.85 -4.57 -19.52
CA SER A 739 4.39 -5.45 -20.59
C SER A 739 4.45 -4.78 -21.97
N LEU A 740 4.70 -5.57 -23.02
CA LEU A 740 4.65 -5.20 -24.44
C LEU A 740 3.79 -6.21 -25.20
N ILE A 741 2.84 -5.71 -25.98
CA ILE A 741 2.11 -6.51 -26.98
C ILE A 741 2.61 -6.07 -28.36
N LEU A 742 3.24 -7.00 -29.06
CA LEU A 742 3.91 -6.77 -30.33
C LEU A 742 3.21 -7.51 -31.47
N GLU A 743 3.11 -6.84 -32.62
CA GLU A 743 2.85 -7.48 -33.91
C GLU A 743 4.18 -7.63 -34.64
N ILE A 744 4.57 -8.85 -35.00
CA ILE A 744 5.86 -9.17 -35.62
C ILE A 744 5.60 -9.98 -36.89
N LYS A 745 6.14 -9.51 -38.02
CA LYS A 745 6.14 -10.26 -39.29
C LYS A 745 7.49 -10.96 -39.46
N THR A 746 7.50 -12.28 -39.33
CA THR A 746 8.71 -13.12 -39.44
C THR A 746 8.28 -14.54 -39.84
N ASP A 747 9.19 -15.34 -40.37
CA ASP A 747 8.88 -16.73 -40.75
C ASP A 747 8.63 -17.60 -39.51
N ASP A 748 9.46 -17.44 -38.47
CA ASP A 748 9.32 -18.12 -37.18
C ASP A 748 9.89 -17.30 -36.02
N PHE A 749 9.00 -16.75 -35.20
CA PHE A 749 9.38 -15.98 -34.01
C PHE A 749 10.07 -16.82 -32.93
N TYR A 750 9.78 -18.11 -32.81
CA TYR A 750 10.36 -18.95 -31.77
C TYR A 750 11.79 -19.37 -32.10
N SER A 751 12.08 -19.70 -33.36
CA SER A 751 13.45 -19.85 -33.85
C SER A 751 14.26 -18.57 -33.65
N ASP A 752 13.63 -17.42 -33.84
CA ASP A 752 14.23 -16.12 -33.60
C ASP A 752 14.62 -15.86 -32.13
N ILE A 753 13.85 -16.38 -31.17
CA ILE A 753 14.16 -16.29 -29.73
C ILE A 753 15.33 -17.19 -29.35
N LYS A 754 15.45 -18.39 -29.95
CA LYS A 754 16.54 -19.34 -29.65
C LYS A 754 17.92 -18.72 -29.77
N ILE A 755 18.09 -17.78 -30.70
CA ILE A 755 19.36 -17.08 -30.95
C ILE A 755 19.67 -16.03 -29.85
N ASN A 756 18.66 -15.50 -29.17
CA ASN A 756 18.78 -14.43 -28.17
C ASN A 756 18.17 -14.82 -26.81
N LEU A 757 18.31 -16.10 -26.40
CA LEU A 757 17.73 -16.65 -25.17
C LEU A 757 18.04 -15.82 -23.91
N ASP A 758 19.21 -15.18 -23.84
CA ASP A 758 19.61 -14.36 -22.69
C ASP A 758 18.67 -13.17 -22.40
N HIS A 759 17.85 -12.77 -23.37
CA HIS A 759 16.91 -11.66 -23.26
C HIS A 759 15.46 -12.11 -23.01
N PHE A 760 15.18 -13.41 -23.01
CA PHE A 760 13.84 -13.96 -22.89
C PHE A 760 13.79 -15.00 -21.78
N ASP A 761 12.81 -14.87 -20.88
CA ASP A 761 12.57 -15.88 -19.86
C ASP A 761 11.74 -17.03 -20.46
N THR A 762 12.39 -18.16 -20.72
CA THR A 762 11.73 -19.38 -21.22
C THR A 762 11.40 -20.36 -20.09
N SER A 763 11.42 -19.90 -18.84
CA SER A 763 11.16 -20.74 -17.64
C SER A 763 9.81 -21.47 -17.66
N ASP A 764 8.91 -20.99 -18.51
CA ASP A 764 7.50 -21.38 -18.48
C ASP A 764 7.11 -22.38 -19.59
N TYR A 765 8.04 -22.76 -20.47
CA TYR A 765 7.77 -23.72 -21.54
C TYR A 765 7.83 -25.19 -21.04
N PRO A 766 6.94 -26.09 -21.50
CA PRO A 766 7.04 -27.53 -21.24
C PRO A 766 8.37 -28.13 -21.73
N LYS A 767 8.82 -29.24 -21.11
CA LYS A 767 10.01 -30.00 -21.54
C LYS A 767 9.94 -30.44 -23.00
N ASP A 768 8.73 -30.79 -23.42
CA ASP A 768 8.39 -31.21 -24.77
C ASP A 768 7.54 -30.12 -25.43
N ASN A 769 7.94 -28.84 -25.29
CA ASN A 769 7.21 -27.77 -25.96
C ASN A 769 7.31 -27.94 -27.47
N ILE A 770 6.19 -27.68 -28.17
CA ILE A 770 6.08 -27.82 -29.63
C ILE A 770 7.04 -26.91 -30.42
N TYR A 771 7.75 -26.01 -29.73
CA TYR A 771 8.71 -25.07 -30.30
C TYR A 771 10.18 -25.49 -30.06
N ASP A 772 10.43 -26.61 -29.38
CA ASP A 772 11.76 -27.18 -29.09
C ASP A 772 12.72 -26.17 -28.40
N LEU A 773 12.20 -25.38 -27.46
CA LEU A 773 12.95 -24.39 -26.67
C LEU A 773 13.58 -25.05 -25.42
N PRO A 774 14.88 -24.83 -25.12
CA PRO A 774 15.55 -25.40 -23.95
C PRO A 774 15.07 -24.76 -22.63
N LEU A 775 14.92 -25.58 -21.59
CA LEU A 775 14.40 -25.20 -20.27
C LEU A 775 15.49 -24.68 -19.34
N VAL A 776 15.29 -23.48 -18.79
CA VAL A 776 16.09 -22.96 -17.67
C VAL A 776 15.15 -22.54 -16.51
N ASN A 777 14.77 -23.54 -15.69
CA ASN A 777 13.97 -23.45 -14.44
C ASN A 777 12.49 -23.06 -14.56
N ARG A 778 11.67 -23.31 -13.49
CA ARG A 778 10.26 -23.76 -13.58
C ARG A 778 9.16 -22.65 -13.41
N LYS A 779 8.19 -22.55 -14.35
CA LYS A 779 6.72 -22.62 -14.10
C LYS A 779 5.84 -22.55 -15.39
N VAL A 780 5.02 -23.57 -15.67
CA VAL A 780 4.17 -23.71 -16.89
C VAL A 780 3.33 -22.48 -17.33
N LEU A 781 3.44 -22.08 -18.61
CA LEU A 781 2.43 -21.33 -19.40
C LEU A 781 1.79 -22.31 -20.38
N ASP A 782 0.65 -22.89 -19.99
CA ASP A 782 -0.18 -23.69 -20.88
C ASP A 782 -1.63 -23.25 -20.71
N SER A 783 -2.26 -22.84 -21.81
CA SER A 783 -3.68 -23.01 -22.15
C SER A 783 -4.16 -21.89 -23.07
N GLU A 784 -4.98 -22.29 -24.04
CA GLU A 784 -5.84 -21.51 -24.95
C GLU A 784 -6.91 -20.68 -24.20
N LYS A 785 -6.57 -20.09 -23.05
CA LYS A 785 -7.51 -19.43 -22.15
C LYS A 785 -7.62 -17.95 -22.48
N GLU A 786 -8.82 -17.51 -22.85
CA GLU A 786 -9.15 -16.10 -23.08
C GLU A 786 -8.89 -15.26 -21.81
N ILE A 787 -8.00 -14.26 -21.90
CA ILE A 787 -7.70 -13.33 -20.80
C ILE A 787 -8.46 -12.03 -21.01
N LYS A 788 -9.37 -11.70 -20.09
CA LYS A 788 -10.18 -10.47 -20.12
C LYS A 788 -9.78 -9.53 -18.98
N LYS A 789 -9.55 -8.25 -19.29
CA LYS A 789 -9.24 -7.20 -18.31
C LYS A 789 -10.12 -5.96 -18.57
N SER A 790 -10.81 -5.46 -17.54
CA SER A 790 -11.56 -4.20 -17.60
C SER A 790 -11.45 -3.45 -16.27
N LYS A 791 -10.98 -2.19 -16.33
CA LYS A 791 -10.67 -1.40 -15.14
C LYS A 791 -11.96 -0.89 -14.47
N GLY A 792 -12.14 -1.23 -13.19
CA GLY A 792 -13.28 -0.79 -12.40
C GLY A 792 -14.54 -1.64 -12.55
N VAL A 793 -14.45 -2.77 -13.26
CA VAL A 793 -15.48 -3.83 -13.31
C VAL A 793 -14.94 -5.05 -12.56
N LYS A 794 -15.78 -5.72 -11.75
CA LYS A 794 -15.35 -6.91 -11.00
C LYS A 794 -14.89 -8.05 -11.93
N LYS A 795 -13.82 -8.75 -11.53
CA LYS A 795 -13.16 -9.81 -12.32
C LYS A 795 -14.11 -10.93 -12.78
N ASN A 796 -14.95 -11.44 -11.89
CA ASN A 796 -15.97 -12.45 -12.20
C ASN A 796 -16.97 -11.99 -13.29
N LEU A 797 -17.36 -10.71 -13.29
CA LEU A 797 -18.26 -10.15 -14.30
C LEU A 797 -17.55 -9.94 -15.62
N VAL A 798 -16.28 -9.56 -15.59
CA VAL A 798 -15.44 -9.47 -16.80
C VAL A 798 -15.31 -10.85 -17.46
N GLU A 799 -15.07 -11.90 -16.66
CA GLU A 799 -14.97 -13.28 -17.16
C GLU A 799 -16.28 -13.79 -17.76
N ASN A 800 -17.41 -13.52 -17.11
CA ASN A 800 -18.70 -14.14 -17.42
C ASN A 800 -19.64 -13.29 -18.31
N LYS A 801 -19.52 -11.96 -18.31
CA LYS A 801 -20.47 -11.05 -19.00
C LYS A 801 -19.89 -10.26 -20.16
N LEU A 802 -18.58 -10.35 -20.42
CA LEU A 802 -17.96 -9.75 -21.58
C LEU A 802 -17.47 -10.85 -22.52
N CYS A 803 -17.76 -10.71 -23.81
CA CYS A 803 -17.22 -11.57 -24.86
C CYS A 803 -16.54 -10.74 -25.95
N PHE A 804 -15.84 -11.42 -26.87
CA PHE A 804 -15.20 -10.77 -28.01
C PHE A 804 -16.19 -9.98 -28.89
N ASP A 805 -17.42 -10.48 -29.08
CA ASP A 805 -18.44 -9.78 -29.86
C ASP A 805 -18.88 -8.45 -29.23
N ASP A 806 -18.92 -8.36 -27.90
CA ASP A 806 -19.19 -7.08 -27.22
C ASP A 806 -18.12 -6.03 -27.57
N PHE A 807 -16.86 -6.45 -27.69
CA PHE A 807 -15.76 -5.58 -28.10
C PHE A 807 -15.90 -5.16 -29.57
N LYS A 808 -16.15 -6.12 -30.47
CA LYS A 808 -16.39 -5.86 -31.91
C LYS A 808 -17.56 -4.89 -32.11
N ASN A 809 -18.67 -5.12 -31.41
CA ASN A 809 -19.85 -4.26 -31.45
C ASN A 809 -19.57 -2.86 -30.90
N CYS A 810 -18.87 -2.76 -29.76
CA CYS A 810 -18.49 -1.47 -29.19
C CYS A 810 -17.69 -0.64 -30.19
N LEU A 811 -16.68 -1.26 -30.82
CA LEU A 811 -15.80 -0.63 -31.80
C LEU A 811 -16.53 -0.22 -33.09
N LEU A 812 -17.30 -1.11 -33.71
CA LEU A 812 -17.98 -0.86 -34.98
C LEU A 812 -19.14 0.13 -34.84
N THR A 813 -19.89 0.07 -33.74
CA THR A 813 -21.08 0.93 -33.53
C THR A 813 -20.76 2.22 -32.78
N LYS A 814 -19.54 2.36 -32.24
CA LYS A 814 -19.12 3.43 -31.32
C LYS A 814 -19.99 3.56 -30.07
N LYS A 815 -20.78 2.53 -29.73
CA LYS A 815 -21.64 2.52 -28.53
C LYS A 815 -20.91 1.84 -27.35
N PRO A 816 -20.84 2.48 -26.18
CA PRO A 816 -20.22 1.88 -25.01
C PRO A 816 -21.04 0.70 -24.46
N LYS A 817 -20.37 -0.31 -23.92
CA LYS A 817 -21.00 -1.42 -23.17
C LYS A 817 -21.05 -1.07 -21.69
N TYR A 818 -22.18 -1.33 -21.05
CA TYR A 818 -22.35 -1.21 -19.60
C TYR A 818 -22.55 -2.58 -18.95
N VAL A 819 -22.07 -2.74 -17.71
CA VAL A 819 -22.19 -3.95 -16.90
C VAL A 819 -22.69 -3.58 -15.51
N ARG A 820 -23.73 -4.28 -15.04
CA ARG A 820 -24.22 -4.17 -13.67
C ARG A 820 -23.38 -5.00 -12.70
N GLN A 821 -22.98 -4.38 -11.58
CA GLN A 821 -22.18 -4.96 -10.51
C GLN A 821 -22.68 -4.54 -9.12
N ASN A 822 -22.68 -5.47 -8.16
CA ASN A 822 -23.02 -5.16 -6.77
C ASN A 822 -21.76 -4.86 -5.95
N LEU A 823 -21.80 -3.87 -5.08
CA LEU A 823 -20.66 -3.46 -4.24
C LEU A 823 -21.13 -2.90 -2.89
N PHE A 824 -20.23 -2.90 -1.91
CA PHE A 824 -20.47 -2.21 -0.65
C PHE A 824 -20.25 -0.71 -0.81
N ARG A 825 -21.18 0.07 -0.27
CA ARG A 825 -21.06 1.52 -0.17
C ARG A 825 -21.40 1.94 1.25
N THR A 826 -20.59 2.86 1.78
CA THR A 826 -20.82 3.44 3.09
C THR A 826 -21.35 4.85 2.95
N LYS A 827 -22.24 5.24 3.86
CA LYS A 827 -22.69 6.62 4.03
C LYS A 827 -22.83 6.88 5.52
N LYS A 828 -22.02 7.79 6.05
CA LYS A 828 -21.91 8.08 7.49
C LYS A 828 -21.68 6.83 8.34
N HIS A 829 -20.83 5.93 7.86
CA HIS A 829 -20.58 4.61 8.47
C HIS A 829 -21.79 3.66 8.54
N ASP A 830 -22.92 3.95 7.88
CA ASP A 830 -23.89 2.90 7.57
C ASP A 830 -23.46 2.18 6.30
N ILE A 831 -23.42 0.84 6.34
CA ILE A 831 -23.05 -0.01 5.21
C ILE A 831 -24.30 -0.41 4.43
N PHE A 832 -24.22 -0.28 3.11
CA PHE A 832 -25.25 -0.69 2.18
C PHE A 832 -24.67 -1.55 1.07
N THR A 833 -25.44 -2.53 0.61
CA THR A 833 -25.20 -3.16 -0.69
C THR A 833 -25.86 -2.31 -1.77
N VAL A 834 -25.09 -1.96 -2.80
CA VAL A 834 -25.55 -1.16 -3.93
C VAL A 834 -25.31 -1.86 -5.25
N GLU A 835 -26.28 -1.79 -6.15
CA GLU A 835 -26.15 -2.17 -7.55
C GLU A 835 -25.66 -0.95 -8.34
N GLN A 836 -24.56 -1.08 -9.08
CA GLN A 836 -24.00 -0.05 -9.93
C GLN A 836 -23.96 -0.51 -11.38
N ASN A 837 -24.41 0.33 -12.31
CA ASN A 837 -24.20 0.14 -13.74
C ASN A 837 -22.94 0.89 -14.19
N LYS A 838 -21.90 0.16 -14.62
CA LYS A 838 -20.57 0.69 -14.92
C LYS A 838 -20.25 0.56 -16.41
N LYS A 839 -19.72 1.62 -17.02
CA LYS A 839 -19.17 1.57 -18.38
C LYS A 839 -17.96 0.61 -18.42
N ALA A 840 -18.09 -0.48 -19.16
CA ALA A 840 -17.12 -1.57 -19.25
C ALA A 840 -16.22 -1.47 -20.49
N LEU A 841 -16.75 -0.99 -21.62
CA LEU A 841 -16.03 -0.80 -22.89
C LEU A 841 -16.34 0.58 -23.49
N SER A 842 -15.35 1.18 -24.15
CA SER A 842 -15.40 2.49 -24.80
C SER A 842 -14.40 2.53 -25.96
N VAL A 843 -14.75 3.23 -27.05
CA VAL A 843 -13.90 3.39 -28.24
C VAL A 843 -13.01 4.64 -28.17
N TYR A 844 -13.32 5.59 -27.30
CA TYR A 844 -12.53 6.81 -27.17
C TYR A 844 -11.18 6.55 -26.49
N ASP A 845 -10.09 6.99 -27.12
CA ASP A 845 -8.72 7.02 -26.57
C ASP A 845 -8.19 8.44 -26.63
N ASP A 846 -7.85 8.99 -25.47
CA ASP A 846 -7.36 10.37 -25.31
C ASP A 846 -5.82 10.46 -25.29
N LYS A 847 -5.11 9.33 -25.37
CA LYS A 847 -3.64 9.29 -25.24
C LYS A 847 -2.89 9.28 -26.56
N ARG A 848 -3.56 8.93 -27.67
CA ARG A 848 -2.99 8.96 -29.03
C ARG A 848 -3.95 9.69 -29.98
N PHE A 849 -3.41 10.12 -31.11
CA PHE A 849 -4.20 10.69 -32.18
C PHE A 849 -4.78 9.56 -33.04
N ILE A 850 -6.10 9.41 -33.07
CA ILE A 850 -6.80 8.43 -33.91
C ILE A 850 -6.87 8.99 -35.33
N LEU A 851 -6.42 8.24 -36.33
CA LEU A 851 -6.51 8.62 -37.74
C LEU A 851 -7.94 8.50 -38.25
N ASP A 852 -8.24 9.11 -39.41
CA ASP A 852 -9.59 9.13 -40.01
C ASP A 852 -10.18 7.73 -40.25
N ASN A 853 -9.34 6.70 -40.36
CA ASN A 853 -9.79 5.31 -40.47
C ASN A 853 -10.36 4.73 -39.16
N GLY A 854 -10.27 5.45 -38.05
CA GLY A 854 -10.80 5.06 -36.74
C GLY A 854 -10.08 3.89 -36.07
N ILE A 855 -8.93 3.46 -36.60
CA ILE A 855 -8.21 2.26 -36.17
C ILE A 855 -6.73 2.62 -35.91
N ASP A 856 -6.03 3.11 -36.92
CA ASP A 856 -4.62 3.47 -36.75
C ASP A 856 -4.46 4.71 -35.86
N THR A 857 -3.39 4.72 -35.07
CA THR A 857 -3.10 5.83 -34.16
C THR A 857 -1.66 6.29 -34.26
N LEU A 858 -1.45 7.60 -34.21
CA LEU A 858 -0.12 8.22 -34.14
C LEU A 858 0.12 8.81 -32.75
N ALA A 859 1.39 8.86 -32.35
CA ALA A 859 1.78 9.62 -31.17
C ALA A 859 1.51 11.11 -31.40
N TRP A 860 1.13 11.81 -30.33
CA TRP A 860 1.00 13.27 -30.36
C TRP A 860 2.34 13.94 -30.71
N GLY A 861 2.30 14.97 -31.54
CA GLY A 861 3.49 15.65 -32.07
C GLY A 861 4.15 14.96 -33.28
N HIS A 862 3.57 13.86 -33.78
CA HIS A 862 4.04 13.28 -35.04
C HIS A 862 3.88 14.28 -36.20
N TYR A 863 4.84 14.35 -37.13
CA TYR A 863 4.83 15.37 -38.19
C TYR A 863 3.65 15.21 -39.17
N LYS A 864 2.98 14.05 -39.15
CA LYS A 864 1.83 13.71 -39.99
C LYS A 864 0.51 14.23 -39.42
N THR A 865 0.44 14.58 -38.13
CA THR A 865 -0.82 15.06 -37.52
C THR A 865 -1.06 16.54 -37.77
N ASN A 866 -0.01 17.32 -38.11
CA ASN A 866 -0.07 18.78 -38.28
C ASN A 866 -0.66 19.56 -37.08
N ILE A 867 -0.64 18.96 -35.88
CA ILE A 867 -1.12 19.58 -34.64
C ILE A 867 0.09 20.11 -33.87
N ASP A 868 0.15 21.42 -33.69
CA ASP A 868 1.12 22.05 -32.80
C ASP A 868 0.73 21.83 -31.34
N ARG A 869 1.71 21.92 -30.43
CA ARG A 869 1.53 21.72 -28.98
C ARG A 869 0.44 22.63 -28.41
N ASN A 870 0.26 23.84 -28.95
CA ASN A 870 -0.77 24.79 -28.52
C ASN A 870 -2.18 24.47 -29.04
N GLY A 871 -2.30 23.63 -30.07
CA GLY A 871 -3.58 23.13 -30.60
C GLY A 871 -4.04 21.81 -29.98
N PHE A 872 -3.27 21.26 -29.05
CA PHE A 872 -3.52 20.01 -28.37
C PHE A 872 -4.74 20.13 -27.42
N ASN A 873 -5.86 19.47 -27.76
CA ASN A 873 -7.02 19.35 -26.88
C ASN A 873 -7.47 17.88 -26.79
N LEU A 874 -7.43 17.33 -25.58
CA LEU A 874 -7.75 15.93 -25.28
C LEU A 874 -9.21 15.54 -25.55
N GLN A 875 -10.14 16.51 -25.65
CA GLN A 875 -11.58 16.26 -25.84
C GLN A 875 -12.04 16.33 -27.31
N LYS A 876 -11.18 16.70 -28.26
CA LYS A 876 -11.57 16.92 -29.67
C LYS A 876 -11.48 15.68 -30.57
N ASN A 877 -11.06 14.52 -30.07
CA ASN A 877 -10.92 13.28 -30.82
C ASN A 877 -12.06 12.29 -30.59
#